data_AF-A0A2U3L5K0-F1
#
_entry.id   AF-A0A2U3L5K0-F1
#
_cell.length_a   1.000
_cell.length_b   1.000
_cell.length_c   1.000
_cell.angle_alpha   90.00
_cell.angle_beta   90.00
_cell.angle_gamma   90.00
#
_symmetry.space_group_name_H-M   'P 1'
#
loop_
_entity.id
_entity.type
_entity.pdbx_description
1 polymer ?
#
loop_
_entity_poly.entity_id
_entity_poly.type
_entity_poly.pdbx_seq_one_letter_code
_entity_poly.pdbx_strand_id
1 'polypeptide(L)'
;MSTSAISAVISLLAAVALAADYTAPAGSRPADRGSATESILPGGRIVTPLGQQYVTGPGPFGLAISPSGNLVVSANGGPDRYSLTVLRKEQGAWAARQIVAPRRRRDSIEPEEDDWHSVFMGLAFAGDDELYASEGESGRVRVLDPQSGAKKHTLSLNQGGFDDSYSGDLALDRARGRLYVVDQANFRLVAIDTKKRRILGSLRLGRLPFAIALSADGRKAYVTNIGMFEYRALPGAVQEQALATGLPFPAFGFPSEESRNGARRETANGPVDVPGLGDPNVPESNSLAVVDVSNPAKPRLEALVRTGLPFGSGSFGGSSPSGVAVDGESVFVSNGHNDSITVVDARTNKIRTTIDIRIAGLESLRGVLPIGLSYYAPEHWLLVAEAGINAIGIVDTRQMRLLGHVPAGWFPTRTAVYGNTVYAVNAKGRGTGPNHQPQGAEDSFQGTRRRGSISAFAVPKADELPRLTDAVLRNNGFAPARDAAPALPAGIRHVVLIVKENRTFDEVFGDIAGMSALARFGMSATVAPERRPPSTLPTLTGVHVSPNHHELAARYAFSDNFYADSEVSVDGHHWLVGSYPNAWTESTLMAAYGGEKEFRLPTSAPGRLLFAGSNSSVHPEEQLEAGAIWHHFERHGISFRNYGEGFELAGVEEGPGEKPTGARYVTNVPMPDPLYRNTSREYPQFNTNIPDQYRVSQFIAEVERKYVAGGEPASRSRSSSSSTCRRTTERGRARPMGILMPRLTWPTTIMRWAASSSTCRTNRGGARWLSS
;
A
#
# COMPACT_ATOMS: atom_id res chain seq x y z
N MET A 1 -6.60 10.97 -61.12
CA MET A 1 -6.18 9.68 -60.51
C MET A 1 -5.43 10.02 -59.24
N SER A 2 -5.96 9.56 -58.11
CA SER A 2 -5.99 10.28 -56.84
C SER A 2 -4.85 9.96 -55.86
N THR A 3 -4.50 11.00 -55.12
CA THR A 3 -3.56 11.17 -54.00
C THR A 3 -3.96 10.42 -52.71
N SER A 4 -4.61 9.26 -52.81
CA SER A 4 -5.18 8.56 -51.64
C SER A 4 -4.33 7.38 -51.10
N ALA A 5 -3.13 7.15 -51.62
CA ALA A 5 -2.31 5.99 -51.23
C ALA A 5 -1.12 6.30 -50.29
N ILE A 6 -0.77 7.58 -50.08
CA ILE A 6 0.42 7.97 -49.31
C ILE A 6 0.10 8.28 -47.84
N SER A 7 -1.15 8.61 -47.50
CA SER A 7 -1.56 8.81 -46.10
C SER A 7 -1.83 7.51 -45.33
N ALA A 8 -1.99 6.36 -46.00
CA ALA A 8 -2.26 5.08 -45.34
C ALA A 8 -0.99 4.34 -44.87
N VAL A 9 0.19 4.73 -45.34
CA VAL A 9 1.47 4.09 -44.97
C VAL A 9 2.21 4.85 -43.86
N ILE A 10 1.87 6.12 -43.61
CA ILE A 10 2.43 6.91 -42.51
C ILE A 10 1.67 6.68 -41.19
N SER A 11 0.43 6.18 -41.23
CA SER A 11 -0.35 5.85 -40.02
C SER A 11 -0.10 4.44 -39.45
N LEU A 12 0.76 3.62 -40.07
CA LEU A 12 1.14 2.30 -39.55
C LEU A 12 2.54 2.26 -38.90
N LEU A 13 3.22 3.41 -38.81
CA LEU A 13 4.53 3.57 -38.15
C LEU A 13 4.45 4.28 -36.79
N ALA A 14 3.25 4.61 -36.30
CA ALA A 14 3.02 5.21 -35.00
C ALA A 14 2.30 4.23 -34.08
N ALA A 15 3.06 3.36 -33.40
CA ALA A 15 2.72 2.72 -32.11
C ALA A 15 3.71 1.59 -31.71
N VAL A 16 4.96 1.62 -32.17
CA VAL A 16 6.03 1.13 -31.29
C VAL A 16 6.59 2.39 -30.63
N ALA A 17 5.84 2.93 -29.68
CA ALA A 17 6.50 3.68 -28.63
C ALA A 17 7.42 2.64 -27.98
N LEU A 18 8.69 2.64 -28.40
CA LEU A 18 9.76 2.12 -27.58
C LEU A 18 9.48 2.74 -26.21
N ALA A 19 9.10 1.93 -25.23
CA ALA A 19 9.19 2.36 -23.86
C ALA A 19 10.61 2.89 -23.75
N ALA A 20 10.77 4.20 -23.58
CA ALA A 20 12.08 4.72 -23.21
C ALA A 20 12.44 3.93 -21.95
N ASP A 21 13.49 3.12 -22.01
CA ASP A 21 13.92 2.39 -20.84
C ASP A 21 14.35 3.47 -19.85
N TYR A 22 13.66 3.61 -18.72
CA TYR A 22 14.05 4.58 -17.70
C TYR A 22 15.06 3.89 -16.78
N THR A 23 16.13 4.58 -16.42
CA THR A 23 17.13 4.06 -15.49
C THR A 23 17.02 4.74 -14.15
N ALA A 24 17.16 3.95 -13.07
CA ALA A 24 17.27 4.51 -11.74
C ALA A 24 18.45 5.50 -11.66
N PRO A 25 18.23 6.73 -11.16
CA PRO A 25 19.27 7.78 -11.18
C PRO A 25 20.45 7.49 -10.24
N ALA A 26 20.30 6.54 -9.32
CA ALA A 26 21.41 6.02 -8.53
C ALA A 26 22.43 5.22 -9.36
N GLY A 27 22.02 4.62 -10.48
CA GLY A 27 22.82 3.58 -11.13
C GLY A 27 23.16 2.47 -10.13
N SER A 28 24.37 1.92 -10.18
CA SER A 28 24.80 0.88 -9.23
C SER A 28 25.08 1.35 -7.80
N ARG A 29 24.74 2.59 -7.44
CA ARG A 29 24.91 3.09 -6.07
C ARG A 29 23.84 2.45 -5.17
N PRO A 30 24.21 1.87 -4.01
CA PRO A 30 23.24 1.26 -3.11
C PRO A 30 22.37 2.33 -2.44
N ALA A 31 21.28 1.89 -1.80
CA ALA A 31 20.49 2.73 -0.92
C ALA A 31 21.39 3.35 0.15
N ASP A 32 21.27 4.66 0.34
CA ASP A 32 22.11 5.42 1.26
C ASP A 32 21.34 6.62 1.82
N ARG A 33 21.45 6.83 3.13
CA ARG A 33 20.86 8.03 3.75
C ARG A 33 21.75 9.26 3.58
N GLY A 34 22.96 9.12 3.06
CA GLY A 34 23.79 10.21 2.53
C GLY A 34 24.06 11.35 3.52
N SER A 35 24.22 12.57 2.98
CA SER A 35 24.47 13.83 3.72
C SER A 35 23.20 14.36 4.39
N ALA A 36 23.11 15.63 4.80
CA ALA A 36 21.85 16.19 5.31
C ALA A 36 20.80 16.46 4.20
N THR A 37 21.20 16.48 2.93
CA THR A 37 20.41 17.07 1.82
C THR A 37 20.05 16.10 0.70
N GLU A 38 20.66 14.92 0.64
CA GLU A 38 20.44 13.93 -0.43
C GLU A 38 20.40 12.51 0.15
N SER A 39 19.46 11.67 -0.31
CA SER A 39 19.40 10.25 -0.01
C SER A 39 19.04 9.43 -1.24
N ILE A 40 19.54 8.20 -1.30
CA ILE A 40 19.22 7.20 -2.32
C ILE A 40 18.25 6.19 -1.71
N LEU A 41 17.09 6.04 -2.32
CA LEU A 41 16.05 5.11 -1.91
C LEU A 41 16.36 3.67 -2.39
N PRO A 42 15.74 2.64 -1.79
CA PRO A 42 15.86 1.26 -2.25
C PRO A 42 15.45 1.04 -3.72
N GLY A 43 14.54 1.87 -4.25
CA GLY A 43 14.19 1.90 -5.67
C GLY A 43 15.22 2.57 -6.59
N GLY A 44 16.38 3.02 -6.06
CA GLY A 44 17.42 3.75 -6.80
C GLY A 44 17.06 5.19 -7.17
N ARG A 45 15.89 5.67 -6.72
CA ARG A 45 15.47 7.08 -6.81
C ARG A 45 16.25 7.94 -5.81
N ILE A 46 16.40 9.23 -6.13
CA ILE A 46 17.10 10.20 -5.28
C ILE A 46 16.06 11.12 -4.62
N VAL A 47 16.28 11.46 -3.36
CA VAL A 47 15.42 12.38 -2.60
C VAL A 47 16.26 13.59 -2.14
N THR A 48 15.89 14.78 -2.64
CA THR A 48 16.52 16.08 -2.30
C THR A 48 15.46 17.10 -1.88
N PRO A 49 14.82 16.91 -0.71
CA PRO A 49 13.67 17.70 -0.31
C PRO A 49 14.02 19.17 -0.12
N LEU A 50 13.14 20.07 -0.57
CA LEU A 50 13.36 21.50 -0.46
C LEU A 50 13.22 21.98 1.01
N GLY A 51 14.12 22.88 1.41
CA GLY A 51 14.08 23.54 2.72
C GLY A 51 14.52 22.65 3.88
N GLN A 52 14.17 23.08 5.10
CA GLN A 52 14.62 22.41 6.31
C GLN A 52 13.80 21.16 6.58
N GLN A 53 14.48 20.08 6.97
CA GLN A 53 13.86 18.79 7.26
C GLN A 53 13.90 18.50 8.77
N TYR A 54 12.75 18.14 9.33
CA TYR A 54 12.63 17.73 10.74
C TYR A 54 12.17 16.28 10.81
N VAL A 55 12.91 15.45 11.55
CA VAL A 55 12.60 14.03 11.69
C VAL A 55 11.36 13.81 12.57
N THR A 56 10.44 12.98 12.11
CA THR A 56 9.22 12.60 12.85
C THR A 56 9.29 11.17 13.36
N GLY A 57 8.22 10.70 14.02
CA GLY A 57 7.95 9.27 14.13
C GLY A 57 7.68 8.63 12.75
N PRO A 58 7.53 7.31 12.69
CA PRO A 58 7.21 6.61 11.44
C PRO A 58 5.77 6.90 10.98
N GLY A 59 5.56 6.92 9.67
CA GLY A 59 4.23 7.06 9.06
C GLY A 59 3.47 8.35 9.38
N PRO A 60 4.05 9.57 9.30
CA PRO A 60 3.27 10.80 9.43
C PRO A 60 2.26 10.96 8.28
N PHE A 61 0.98 11.00 8.61
CA PHE A 61 -0.12 11.30 7.67
C PHE A 61 -0.91 12.56 8.04
N GLY A 62 -0.94 12.88 9.34
CA GLY A 62 -1.57 14.11 9.83
C GLY A 62 -0.61 15.28 9.85
N LEU A 63 -1.11 16.47 9.58
CA LEU A 63 -0.40 17.74 9.70
C LEU A 63 -1.39 18.83 10.09
N ALA A 64 -1.08 19.60 11.13
CA ALA A 64 -1.84 20.78 11.53
C ALA A 64 -0.90 21.90 11.99
N ILE A 65 -1.32 23.14 11.78
CA ILE A 65 -0.61 24.35 12.21
C ILE A 65 -1.50 25.07 13.22
N SER A 66 -0.92 25.56 14.32
CA SER A 66 -1.68 26.30 15.31
C SER A 66 -2.10 27.68 14.78
N PRO A 67 -3.15 28.31 15.35
CA PRO A 67 -3.64 29.60 14.88
C PRO A 67 -2.58 30.71 14.86
N SER A 68 -1.62 30.69 15.79
CA SER A 68 -0.51 31.65 15.82
C SER A 68 0.62 31.36 14.84
N GLY A 69 0.63 30.15 14.23
CA GLY A 69 1.73 29.68 13.41
C GLY A 69 3.00 29.31 14.18
N ASN A 70 2.96 29.30 15.53
CA ASN A 70 4.13 28.97 16.35
C ASN A 70 4.29 27.46 16.60
N LEU A 71 3.26 26.66 16.34
CA LEU A 71 3.31 25.21 16.43
C LEU A 71 2.90 24.56 15.11
N VAL A 72 3.64 23.51 14.74
CA VAL A 72 3.29 22.59 13.65
C VAL A 72 3.33 21.18 14.21
N VAL A 73 2.27 20.41 14.03
CA VAL A 73 2.18 19.05 14.57
C VAL A 73 1.93 18.05 13.48
N SER A 74 2.70 16.96 13.46
CA SER A 74 2.44 15.78 12.64
C SER A 74 1.89 14.63 13.47
N ALA A 75 1.03 13.82 12.87
CA ALA A 75 0.48 12.62 13.47
C ALA A 75 1.10 11.37 12.86
N ASN A 76 1.88 10.63 13.66
CA ASN A 76 2.74 9.54 13.23
C ASN A 76 2.05 8.20 13.54
N GLY A 77 1.60 7.52 12.49
CA GLY A 77 0.74 6.33 12.57
C GLY A 77 1.45 5.00 12.78
N GLY A 78 2.73 4.98 13.14
CA GLY A 78 3.48 3.74 13.38
C GLY A 78 4.31 3.26 12.19
N PRO A 79 4.87 2.03 12.25
CA PRO A 79 4.66 1.04 13.30
C PRO A 79 5.45 1.31 14.59
N ASP A 80 5.05 0.67 15.69
CA ASP A 80 5.77 0.52 16.98
C ASP A 80 6.14 1.80 17.77
N ARG A 81 5.88 2.97 17.20
CA ARG A 81 6.14 4.29 17.81
C ARG A 81 5.10 5.34 17.37
N TYR A 82 3.84 5.06 17.70
CA TYR A 82 2.74 6.02 17.55
C TYR A 82 3.04 7.29 18.34
N SER A 83 2.93 8.45 17.69
CA SER A 83 3.36 9.69 18.31
C SER A 83 2.82 10.92 17.59
N LEU A 84 2.90 12.05 18.29
CA LEU A 84 2.77 13.38 17.71
C LEU A 84 4.15 14.02 17.66
N THR A 85 4.61 14.46 16.49
CA THR A 85 5.81 15.33 16.41
C THR A 85 5.35 16.76 16.50
N VAL A 86 5.86 17.52 17.46
CA VAL A 86 5.56 18.93 17.66
C VAL A 86 6.80 19.74 17.29
N LEU A 87 6.70 20.54 16.24
CA LEU A 87 7.63 21.63 15.95
C LEU A 87 7.14 22.88 16.66
N ARG A 88 8.01 23.51 17.43
CA ARG A 88 7.76 24.78 18.09
C ARG A 88 8.76 25.81 17.61
N LYS A 89 8.27 27.01 17.33
CA LYS A 89 9.12 28.15 17.02
C LYS A 89 9.66 28.77 18.31
N GLU A 90 10.97 28.72 18.50
CA GLU A 90 11.70 29.28 19.64
C GLU A 90 12.80 30.20 19.12
N GLN A 91 12.78 31.48 19.51
CA GLN A 91 13.79 32.49 19.10
C GLN A 91 14.03 32.56 17.57
N GLY A 92 13.00 32.27 16.77
CA GLY A 92 13.08 32.27 15.31
C GLY A 92 13.50 30.94 14.66
N ALA A 93 13.93 29.95 15.44
CA ALA A 93 14.27 28.60 14.99
C ALA A 93 13.17 27.59 15.36
N TRP A 94 13.12 26.46 14.66
CA TRP A 94 12.20 25.36 14.98
C TRP A 94 12.88 24.31 15.85
N ALA A 95 12.27 24.01 17.00
CA ALA A 95 12.63 22.90 17.87
C ALA A 95 11.60 21.77 17.70
N ALA A 96 12.07 20.53 17.51
CA ALA A 96 11.21 19.35 17.36
C ALA A 96 11.21 18.51 18.64
N ARG A 97 10.02 18.13 19.12
CA ARG A 97 9.86 17.08 20.15
C ARG A 97 8.80 16.08 19.73
N GLN A 98 8.80 14.90 20.36
CA GLN A 98 7.76 13.90 20.15
C GLN A 98 7.01 13.59 21.44
N ILE A 99 5.67 13.54 21.35
CA ILE A 99 4.80 12.98 22.38
C ILE A 99 4.49 11.55 21.92
N VAL A 100 4.98 10.55 22.64
CA VAL A 100 4.89 9.14 22.22
C VAL A 100 3.77 8.45 23.00
N ALA A 101 2.90 7.73 22.30
CA ALA A 101 1.88 6.91 22.94
C ALA A 101 2.56 5.68 23.60
N PRO A 102 2.22 5.36 24.87
CA PRO A 102 2.69 4.15 25.52
C PRO A 102 2.41 2.88 24.70
N ARG A 103 3.37 1.95 24.68
CA ARG A 103 3.14 0.62 24.12
C ARG A 103 2.20 -0.16 25.04
N ARG A 104 1.25 -0.86 24.44
CA ARG A 104 0.34 -1.76 25.15
C ARG A 104 1.12 -2.85 25.89
N ARG A 105 0.88 -3.01 27.19
CA ARG A 105 1.51 -4.07 27.98
C ARG A 105 0.79 -5.41 27.70
N ARG A 106 1.42 -6.29 26.91
CA ARG A 106 0.82 -7.58 26.49
C ARG A 106 0.52 -8.57 27.63
N ASP A 107 1.21 -8.44 28.77
CA ASP A 107 1.14 -9.41 29.88
C ASP A 107 0.66 -8.80 31.21
N SER A 108 0.21 -7.54 31.24
CA SER A 108 -0.24 -6.91 32.49
C SER A 108 -1.72 -7.14 32.75
N ILE A 109 -2.03 -7.68 33.93
CA ILE A 109 -3.40 -7.86 34.44
C ILE A 109 -3.89 -6.57 35.11
N GLU A 110 -2.97 -5.65 35.43
CA GLU A 110 -3.30 -4.35 36.03
C GLU A 110 -3.92 -3.40 34.99
N PRO A 111 -5.04 -2.72 35.31
CA PRO A 111 -5.62 -1.70 34.45
C PRO A 111 -4.64 -0.56 34.21
N GLU A 112 -4.45 -0.16 32.96
CA GLU A 112 -3.63 1.01 32.63
C GLU A 112 -4.37 2.31 32.99
N GLU A 113 -3.66 3.30 33.56
CA GLU A 113 -4.24 4.61 33.90
C GLU A 113 -4.67 5.43 32.66
N ASP A 114 -4.03 5.19 31.52
CA ASP A 114 -4.34 5.80 30.22
C ASP A 114 -4.03 4.79 29.11
N ASP A 115 -5.06 4.22 28.51
CA ASP A 115 -5.04 3.24 27.41
C ASP A 115 -4.75 3.88 26.04
N TRP A 116 -3.89 4.90 26.01
CA TRP A 116 -3.49 5.56 24.78
C TRP A 116 -2.37 4.81 24.09
N HIS A 117 -2.68 4.15 22.98
CA HIS A 117 -1.70 3.32 22.27
C HIS A 117 -1.42 3.76 20.84
N SER A 118 -2.33 4.54 20.25
CA SER A 118 -2.27 4.89 18.83
C SER A 118 -2.62 6.34 18.55
N VAL A 119 -2.16 6.77 17.38
CA VAL A 119 -2.49 8.05 16.75
C VAL A 119 -2.73 7.76 15.28
N PHE A 120 -3.72 8.40 14.68
CA PHE A 120 -3.95 8.36 13.24
C PHE A 120 -3.87 9.76 12.60
N MET A 121 -4.29 9.95 11.35
CA MET A 121 -4.00 11.19 10.60
C MET A 121 -4.72 12.46 11.09
N GLY A 122 -5.77 12.33 11.88
CA GLY A 122 -6.63 13.44 12.24
C GLY A 122 -6.03 14.39 13.29
N LEU A 123 -5.88 15.68 12.95
CA LEU A 123 -5.38 16.73 13.84
C LEU A 123 -6.15 18.04 13.66
N ALA A 124 -6.51 18.71 14.75
CA ALA A 124 -7.07 20.06 14.72
C ALA A 124 -6.74 20.86 15.97
N PHE A 125 -6.25 22.09 15.82
CA PHE A 125 -6.00 23.00 16.94
C PHE A 125 -7.24 23.82 17.27
N ALA A 126 -7.65 23.89 18.54
CA ALA A 126 -8.57 24.93 19.01
C ALA A 126 -7.83 26.23 19.36
N GLY A 127 -6.62 26.09 19.91
CA GLY A 127 -5.69 27.16 20.28
C GLY A 127 -4.27 26.59 20.46
N ASP A 128 -3.29 27.42 20.79
CA ASP A 128 -1.89 26.98 20.93
C ASP A 128 -1.64 26.04 22.12
N ASP A 129 -2.60 25.90 23.02
CA ASP A 129 -2.58 25.03 24.20
C ASP A 129 -3.58 23.86 24.08
N GLU A 130 -4.30 23.73 22.95
CA GLU A 130 -5.33 22.70 22.78
C GLU A 130 -5.34 22.10 21.37
N LEU A 131 -4.95 20.83 21.31
CA LEU A 131 -4.92 20.01 20.10
C LEU A 131 -5.87 18.82 20.26
N TYR A 132 -6.72 18.63 19.26
CA TYR A 132 -7.51 17.43 19.04
C TYR A 132 -6.69 16.49 18.15
N ALA A 133 -6.50 15.25 18.58
CA ALA A 133 -5.75 14.23 17.86
C ALA A 133 -6.55 12.94 17.80
N SER A 134 -6.67 12.38 16.59
CA SER A 134 -7.30 11.09 16.40
C SER A 134 -6.46 9.97 17.02
N GLU A 135 -7.07 9.12 17.84
CA GLU A 135 -6.41 7.94 18.39
C GLU A 135 -6.46 6.73 17.42
N GLY A 136 -7.30 6.72 16.38
CA GLY A 136 -7.42 5.57 15.48
C GLY A 136 -8.19 4.41 16.13
N GLU A 137 -7.48 3.35 16.52
CA GLU A 137 -8.03 2.03 16.87
C GLU A 137 -9.04 2.05 18.03
N SER A 138 -8.83 2.93 19.01
CA SER A 138 -9.73 3.10 20.16
C SER A 138 -11.07 3.73 19.79
N GLY A 139 -11.18 4.33 18.60
CA GLY A 139 -12.35 5.09 18.18
C GLY A 139 -12.52 6.40 18.95
N ARG A 140 -11.46 6.94 19.55
CA ARG A 140 -11.50 8.19 20.33
C ARG A 140 -10.77 9.32 19.65
N VAL A 141 -11.10 10.54 20.06
CA VAL A 141 -10.30 11.74 19.83
C VAL A 141 -9.74 12.21 21.16
N ARG A 142 -8.42 12.31 21.24
CA ARG A 142 -7.70 12.85 22.38
C ARG A 142 -7.63 14.36 22.30
N VAL A 143 -7.89 15.04 23.40
CA VAL A 143 -7.65 16.47 23.56
C VAL A 143 -6.48 16.63 24.52
N LEU A 144 -5.43 17.32 24.07
CA LEU A 144 -4.21 17.49 24.84
C LEU A 144 -3.60 18.88 24.65
N ASP A 145 -2.73 19.26 25.57
CA ASP A 145 -1.84 20.40 25.37
C ASP A 145 -0.63 19.97 24.52
N PRO A 146 -0.46 20.50 23.30
CA PRO A 146 0.64 20.13 22.40
C PRO A 146 2.00 20.60 22.89
N GLN A 147 2.08 21.40 23.95
CA GLN A 147 3.32 21.91 24.53
C GLN A 147 3.88 21.03 25.64
N SER A 148 3.02 20.55 26.55
CA SER A 148 3.39 19.61 27.61
C SER A 148 3.18 18.14 27.19
N GLY A 149 2.19 17.87 26.33
CA GLY A 149 1.67 16.53 26.06
C GLY A 149 0.62 16.07 27.07
N ALA A 150 0.23 16.92 28.03
CA ALA A 150 -0.75 16.57 29.04
C ALA A 150 -2.14 16.33 28.42
N LYS A 151 -2.73 15.17 28.74
CA LYS A 151 -4.12 14.84 28.39
C LYS A 151 -5.05 15.81 29.10
N LYS A 152 -5.91 16.50 28.34
CA LYS A 152 -7.01 17.31 28.86
C LYS A 152 -8.26 16.44 29.05
N HIS A 153 -8.68 15.71 28.02
CA HIS A 153 -9.80 14.76 28.04
C HIS A 153 -9.83 13.92 26.74
N THR A 154 -10.77 12.99 26.63
CA THR A 154 -11.04 12.20 25.41
C THR A 154 -12.51 12.31 25.01
N LEU A 155 -12.78 12.10 23.71
CA LEU A 155 -14.11 12.07 23.11
C LEU A 155 -14.29 10.73 22.40
N SER A 156 -15.21 9.88 22.87
CA SER A 156 -15.46 8.57 22.26
C SER A 156 -16.45 8.65 21.10
N LEU A 157 -16.18 7.93 20.01
CA LEU A 157 -17.14 7.71 18.93
C LEU A 157 -18.02 6.47 19.19
N ASN A 158 -17.57 5.55 20.07
CA ASN A 158 -18.29 4.33 20.45
C ASN A 158 -19.44 4.64 21.42
N GLN A 159 -20.52 5.18 20.88
CA GLN A 159 -21.73 5.56 21.61
C GLN A 159 -22.89 5.78 20.63
N GLY A 160 -24.12 5.71 21.14
CA GLY A 160 -25.33 5.86 20.33
C GLY A 160 -25.61 4.68 19.42
N GLY A 161 -25.27 3.45 19.85
CA GLY A 161 -25.47 2.21 19.09
C GLY A 161 -24.37 1.91 18.07
N PHE A 162 -23.26 2.64 18.12
CA PHE A 162 -22.08 2.38 17.30
C PHE A 162 -20.93 1.95 18.19
N ASP A 163 -20.24 0.89 17.76
CA ASP A 163 -19.06 0.32 18.40
C ASP A 163 -17.97 0.14 17.32
N ASP A 164 -16.81 -0.40 17.71
CA ASP A 164 -15.68 -0.68 16.82
C ASP A 164 -15.21 0.50 15.96
N SER A 165 -15.49 1.74 16.38
CA SER A 165 -15.15 2.94 15.62
C SER A 165 -13.64 3.03 15.39
N TYR A 166 -13.25 3.63 14.27
CA TYR A 166 -11.86 3.97 13.98
C TYR A 166 -11.79 5.46 13.64
N SER A 167 -11.28 6.27 14.56
CA SER A 167 -11.21 7.71 14.37
C SER A 167 -10.22 8.05 13.25
N GLY A 168 -10.71 8.72 12.21
CA GLY A 168 -10.00 9.08 11.00
C GLY A 168 -9.43 10.50 11.05
N ASP A 169 -9.63 11.23 9.95
CA ASP A 169 -9.31 12.66 9.86
C ASP A 169 -10.34 13.53 10.61
N LEU A 170 -9.93 14.76 10.98
CA LEU A 170 -10.74 15.69 11.78
C LEU A 170 -10.83 17.05 11.09
N ALA A 171 -11.95 17.75 11.27
CA ALA A 171 -12.02 19.18 10.98
C ALA A 171 -12.73 19.94 12.11
N LEU A 172 -12.23 21.13 12.45
CA LEU A 172 -12.74 21.93 13.57
C LEU A 172 -13.23 23.29 13.09
N ASP A 173 -14.52 23.55 13.28
CA ASP A 173 -15.07 24.90 13.28
C ASP A 173 -14.82 25.51 14.67
N ARG A 174 -13.70 26.22 14.79
CA ARG A 174 -13.26 26.86 16.04
C ARG A 174 -14.25 27.93 16.51
N ALA A 175 -14.86 28.68 15.58
CA ALA A 175 -15.75 29.78 15.90
C ALA A 175 -17.03 29.28 16.59
N ARG A 176 -17.58 28.15 16.12
CA ARG A 176 -18.78 27.53 16.72
C ARG A 176 -18.47 26.49 17.79
N GLY A 177 -17.21 26.08 17.95
CA GLY A 177 -16.84 24.97 18.84
C GLY A 177 -17.47 23.65 18.37
N ARG A 178 -17.29 23.33 17.09
CA ARG A 178 -17.82 22.10 16.46
C ARG A 178 -16.69 21.30 15.84
N LEU A 179 -16.45 20.11 16.40
CA LEU A 179 -15.52 19.15 15.85
C LEU A 179 -16.28 18.15 14.97
N TYR A 180 -15.76 17.90 13.78
CA TYR A 180 -16.26 16.88 12.87
C TYR A 180 -15.20 15.80 12.73
N VAL A 181 -15.61 14.55 12.98
CA VAL A 181 -14.73 13.40 13.02
C VAL A 181 -15.19 12.40 11.98
N VAL A 182 -14.27 11.95 11.12
CA VAL A 182 -14.51 10.83 10.22
C VAL A 182 -14.36 9.54 11.01
N ASP A 183 -15.39 8.70 11.03
CA ASP A 183 -15.31 7.34 11.56
C ASP A 183 -15.16 6.36 10.39
N GLN A 184 -13.92 5.89 10.17
CA GLN A 184 -13.58 5.07 9.01
C GLN A 184 -14.22 3.68 9.07
N ALA A 185 -14.44 3.14 10.27
CA ALA A 185 -14.97 1.81 10.45
C ALA A 185 -16.50 1.76 10.26
N ASN A 186 -17.21 2.78 10.77
CA ASN A 186 -18.68 2.86 10.68
C ASN A 186 -19.20 3.65 9.46
N PHE A 187 -18.32 4.11 8.57
CA PHE A 187 -18.66 4.89 7.37
C PHE A 187 -19.54 6.10 7.67
N ARG A 188 -19.13 6.93 8.64
CA ARG A 188 -19.94 8.07 9.08
C ARG A 188 -19.12 9.30 9.43
N LEU A 189 -19.79 10.45 9.37
CA LEU A 189 -19.37 11.71 9.96
C LEU A 189 -20.00 11.83 11.36
N VAL A 190 -19.21 12.22 12.35
CA VAL A 190 -19.67 12.49 13.71
C VAL A 190 -19.43 13.96 14.06
N ALA A 191 -20.48 14.69 14.43
CA ALA A 191 -20.41 16.08 14.86
C ALA A 191 -20.44 16.17 16.39
N ILE A 192 -19.48 16.88 16.98
CA ILE A 192 -19.27 16.97 18.44
C ILE A 192 -19.24 18.44 18.87
N ASP A 193 -19.95 18.75 19.95
CA ASP A 193 -19.80 20.03 20.66
C ASP A 193 -18.56 19.97 21.54
N THR A 194 -17.55 20.80 21.27
CA THR A 194 -16.28 20.75 21.99
C THR A 194 -16.38 21.27 23.42
N LYS A 195 -17.33 22.17 23.71
CA LYS A 195 -17.53 22.74 25.05
C LYS A 195 -18.31 21.77 25.94
N LYS A 196 -19.39 21.19 25.40
CA LYS A 196 -20.26 20.22 26.09
C LYS A 196 -19.73 18.79 26.04
N ARG A 197 -18.70 18.53 25.22
CA ARG A 197 -18.02 17.24 25.05
C ARG A 197 -18.97 16.09 24.73
N ARG A 198 -19.95 16.36 23.86
CA ARG A 198 -20.97 15.38 23.49
C ARG A 198 -21.20 15.37 21.99
N ILE A 199 -21.52 14.19 21.46
CA ILE A 199 -22.01 14.06 20.09
C ILE A 199 -23.31 14.84 19.96
N LEU A 200 -23.38 15.66 18.91
CA LEU A 200 -24.58 16.39 18.50
C LEU A 200 -25.40 15.57 17.51
N GLY A 201 -24.72 14.93 16.55
CA GLY A 201 -25.34 14.15 15.50
C GLY A 201 -24.31 13.30 14.76
N SER A 202 -24.80 12.35 13.99
CA SER A 202 -23.98 11.54 13.10
C SER A 202 -24.71 11.32 11.77
N LEU A 203 -23.96 11.07 10.71
CA LEU A 203 -24.50 10.87 9.36
C LEU A 203 -23.67 9.82 8.63
N ARG A 204 -24.33 8.81 8.04
CA ARG A 204 -23.68 7.84 7.15
C ARG A 204 -23.15 8.53 5.89
N LEU A 205 -21.94 8.18 5.49
CA LEU A 205 -21.23 8.70 4.31
C LEU A 205 -21.17 7.63 3.20
N GLY A 206 -20.25 7.81 2.26
CA GLY A 206 -19.81 6.74 1.36
C GLY A 206 -18.88 5.75 2.05
N ARG A 207 -18.24 4.89 1.25
CA ARG A 207 -17.46 3.75 1.75
C ARG A 207 -16.02 4.16 2.09
N LEU A 208 -15.50 3.71 3.23
CA LEU A 208 -14.16 4.07 3.76
C LEU A 208 -13.88 5.58 3.66
N PRO A 209 -14.61 6.41 4.42
CA PRO A 209 -14.35 7.85 4.44
C PRO A 209 -12.93 8.10 4.93
N PHE A 210 -12.22 9.04 4.31
CA PHE A 210 -10.77 9.19 4.49
C PHE A 210 -10.37 10.59 4.96
N ALA A 211 -10.52 11.61 4.12
CA ALA A 211 -10.13 13.00 4.41
C ALA A 211 -11.34 13.93 4.51
N ILE A 212 -11.24 14.99 5.31
CA ILE A 212 -12.32 15.97 5.52
C ILE A 212 -11.82 17.42 5.39
N ALA A 213 -12.63 18.28 4.75
CA ALA A 213 -12.48 19.73 4.77
C ALA A 213 -13.82 20.42 5.05
N LEU A 214 -13.78 21.62 5.63
CA LEU A 214 -14.97 22.45 5.85
C LEU A 214 -15.01 23.59 4.84
N SER A 215 -16.21 24.03 4.45
CA SER A 215 -16.38 25.33 3.80
C SER A 215 -15.90 26.46 4.71
N ALA A 216 -15.50 27.59 4.14
CA ALA A 216 -14.99 28.74 4.89
C ALA A 216 -16.00 29.27 5.94
N ASP A 217 -17.30 29.18 5.64
CA ASP A 217 -18.38 29.54 6.57
C ASP A 217 -18.71 28.43 7.57
N GLY A 218 -18.06 27.27 7.51
CA GLY A 218 -18.27 26.10 8.37
C GLY A 218 -19.66 25.47 8.26
N ARG A 219 -20.45 25.78 7.22
CA ARG A 219 -21.80 25.22 7.01
C ARG A 219 -21.82 23.95 6.18
N LYS A 220 -20.75 23.64 5.47
CA LYS A 220 -20.57 22.39 4.74
C LYS A 220 -19.32 21.65 5.19
N ALA A 221 -19.41 20.33 5.18
CA ALA A 221 -18.28 19.42 5.28
C ALA A 221 -18.16 18.61 3.97
N TYR A 222 -16.93 18.42 3.52
CA TYR A 222 -16.57 17.70 2.31
C TYR A 222 -15.71 16.52 2.72
N VAL A 223 -16.18 15.29 2.48
CA VAL A 223 -15.49 14.07 2.93
C VAL A 223 -15.20 13.16 1.75
N THR A 224 -13.95 12.77 1.55
CA THR A 224 -13.60 11.81 0.50
C THR A 224 -13.86 10.38 0.97
N ASN A 225 -14.31 9.52 0.08
CA ASN A 225 -14.62 8.10 0.33
C ASN A 225 -13.75 7.27 -0.62
N ILE A 226 -12.80 6.50 -0.08
CA ILE A 226 -11.86 5.68 -0.88
C ILE A 226 -12.46 4.34 -1.30
N GLY A 227 -13.39 3.81 -0.51
CA GLY A 227 -13.86 2.43 -0.68
C GLY A 227 -14.63 2.22 -1.96
N MET A 228 -14.36 1.09 -2.62
CA MET A 228 -15.18 0.62 -3.73
C MET A 228 -16.38 -0.16 -3.22
N PHE A 229 -16.17 -1.04 -2.24
CA PHE A 229 -17.21 -1.94 -1.71
C PHE A 229 -17.45 -1.80 -0.21
N GLU A 230 -18.60 -2.31 0.21
CA GLU A 230 -18.93 -2.54 1.61
C GLU A 230 -19.00 -4.05 1.82
N TYR A 231 -17.90 -4.63 2.27
CA TYR A 231 -17.78 -6.07 2.46
C TYR A 231 -18.69 -6.57 3.59
N ARG A 232 -18.99 -7.87 3.54
CA ARG A 232 -19.88 -8.54 4.49
C ARG A 232 -19.24 -9.82 4.98
N ALA A 233 -19.50 -10.14 6.24
CA ALA A 233 -19.24 -11.46 6.78
C ALA A 233 -20.08 -12.50 6.03
N LEU A 234 -19.58 -13.73 5.95
CA LEU A 234 -20.40 -14.83 5.46
C LEU A 234 -21.53 -15.12 6.47
N PRO A 235 -22.74 -15.46 6.00
CA PRO A 235 -23.81 -15.88 6.91
C PRO A 235 -23.36 -17.04 7.79
N GLY A 236 -23.42 -16.86 9.12
CA GLY A 236 -23.02 -17.86 10.10
C GLY A 236 -21.51 -18.02 10.33
N ALA A 237 -20.66 -17.15 9.75
CA ALA A 237 -19.23 -17.19 10.01
C ALA A 237 -18.88 -16.88 11.47
N VAL A 238 -17.98 -17.68 12.03
CA VAL A 238 -17.39 -17.49 13.36
C VAL A 238 -15.89 -17.69 13.21
N GLN A 239 -15.09 -16.66 13.53
CA GLN A 239 -13.65 -16.64 13.24
C GLN A 239 -12.91 -17.77 13.96
N GLU A 240 -13.22 -18.01 15.24
CA GLU A 240 -12.63 -19.09 16.04
C GLU A 240 -13.03 -20.49 15.55
N GLN A 241 -14.04 -20.58 14.68
CA GLN A 241 -14.53 -21.80 14.06
C GLN A 241 -14.42 -21.73 12.53
N ALA A 242 -13.43 -21.00 12.00
CA ALA A 242 -13.30 -20.80 10.56
C ALA A 242 -13.09 -22.11 9.78
N LEU A 243 -12.53 -23.16 10.40
CA LEU A 243 -12.49 -24.51 9.82
C LEU A 243 -13.88 -25.05 9.46
N ALA A 244 -14.88 -24.77 10.31
CA ALA A 244 -16.25 -25.25 10.16
C ALA A 244 -17.10 -24.29 9.31
N THR A 245 -16.96 -22.98 9.56
CA THR A 245 -17.86 -21.95 9.05
C THR A 245 -17.30 -21.11 7.91
N GLY A 246 -15.98 -21.11 7.71
CA GLY A 246 -15.30 -20.36 6.67
C GLY A 246 -15.19 -21.14 5.35
N LEU A 247 -14.97 -20.41 4.26
CA LEU A 247 -14.73 -21.00 2.95
C LEU A 247 -13.27 -21.44 2.82
N PRO A 248 -12.98 -22.60 2.21
CA PRO A 248 -11.60 -23.02 1.93
C PRO A 248 -10.93 -22.20 0.82
N PHE A 249 -11.70 -21.41 0.07
CA PHE A 249 -11.25 -20.55 -1.03
C PHE A 249 -12.18 -19.32 -1.10
N PRO A 250 -11.73 -18.13 -1.50
CA PRO A 250 -12.58 -16.96 -1.67
C PRO A 250 -13.78 -17.28 -2.54
N ALA A 251 -14.90 -16.61 -2.27
CA ALA A 251 -16.15 -16.97 -2.92
C ALA A 251 -16.07 -16.76 -4.44
N PHE A 252 -15.44 -15.69 -4.92
CA PHE A 252 -15.43 -15.34 -6.34
C PHE A 252 -14.21 -14.47 -6.70
N GLY A 253 -13.94 -14.40 -8.01
CA GLY A 253 -13.04 -13.43 -8.61
C GLY A 253 -13.76 -12.12 -8.94
N PHE A 254 -13.12 -10.98 -8.79
CA PHE A 254 -13.61 -9.66 -9.18
C PHE A 254 -12.84 -9.11 -10.39
N PRO A 255 -13.53 -8.62 -11.44
CA PRO A 255 -14.97 -8.66 -11.64
C PRO A 255 -15.47 -10.02 -12.16
N SER A 256 -16.61 -10.48 -11.66
CA SER A 256 -17.40 -11.59 -12.21
C SER A 256 -18.89 -11.40 -11.93
N GLU A 257 -19.74 -12.14 -12.64
CA GLU A 257 -21.19 -12.16 -12.36
C GLU A 257 -21.47 -12.59 -10.91
N GLU A 258 -20.76 -13.61 -10.43
CA GLU A 258 -20.83 -14.08 -9.05
C GLU A 258 -20.38 -13.02 -8.04
N SER A 259 -19.31 -12.26 -8.34
CA SER A 259 -18.90 -11.15 -7.46
C SER A 259 -19.96 -10.04 -7.39
N ARG A 260 -20.73 -9.82 -8.46
CA ARG A 260 -21.79 -8.80 -8.49
C ARG A 260 -23.02 -9.28 -7.73
N ASN A 261 -23.47 -10.50 -8.01
CA ASN A 261 -24.79 -11.00 -7.60
C ASN A 261 -24.74 -11.87 -6.34
N GLY A 262 -23.56 -12.33 -5.94
CA GLY A 262 -23.39 -13.35 -4.90
C GLY A 262 -23.26 -14.74 -5.49
N ALA A 263 -22.88 -15.69 -4.64
CA ALA A 263 -22.60 -17.05 -5.08
C ALA A 263 -22.87 -18.06 -3.98
N ARG A 264 -23.46 -19.21 -4.33
CA ARG A 264 -23.61 -20.32 -3.40
C ARG A 264 -22.31 -21.10 -3.30
N ARG A 265 -21.84 -21.36 -2.08
CA ARG A 265 -20.58 -22.06 -1.79
C ARG A 265 -20.78 -23.09 -0.68
N GLU A 266 -19.79 -23.96 -0.52
CA GLU A 266 -19.78 -24.98 0.52
C GLU A 266 -18.78 -24.63 1.61
N THR A 267 -19.24 -24.69 2.85
CA THR A 267 -18.40 -24.73 4.06
C THR A 267 -18.38 -26.16 4.60
N ALA A 268 -17.58 -26.44 5.62
CA ALA A 268 -17.65 -27.75 6.28
C ALA A 268 -19.00 -27.96 7.02
N ASN A 269 -19.68 -26.88 7.40
CA ASN A 269 -21.04 -26.92 7.97
C ASN A 269 -22.16 -27.01 6.91
N GLY A 270 -21.80 -27.02 5.62
CA GLY A 270 -22.74 -27.13 4.49
C GLY A 270 -22.84 -25.85 3.65
N PRO A 271 -23.89 -25.76 2.80
CA PRO A 271 -24.01 -24.70 1.82
C PRO A 271 -24.29 -23.34 2.47
N VAL A 272 -23.67 -22.30 1.93
CA VAL A 272 -23.86 -20.90 2.32
C VAL A 272 -24.07 -20.02 1.07
N ASP A 273 -25.02 -19.11 1.16
CA ASP A 273 -25.25 -18.09 0.12
C ASP A 273 -24.39 -16.85 0.42
N VAL A 274 -23.27 -16.74 -0.29
CA VAL A 274 -22.33 -15.63 -0.11
C VAL A 274 -22.91 -14.37 -0.76
N PRO A 275 -23.00 -13.24 -0.03
CA PRO A 275 -23.50 -12.00 -0.60
C PRO A 275 -22.56 -11.44 -1.66
N GLY A 276 -23.14 -10.96 -2.76
CA GLY A 276 -22.40 -10.21 -3.79
C GLY A 276 -21.93 -8.84 -3.29
N LEU A 277 -20.92 -8.31 -3.98
CA LEU A 277 -20.36 -6.97 -3.79
C LEU A 277 -21.27 -5.87 -4.37
N GLY A 278 -22.12 -6.22 -5.35
CA GLY A 278 -22.97 -5.28 -6.07
C GLY A 278 -22.23 -4.52 -7.18
N ASP A 279 -22.79 -3.37 -7.56
CA ASP A 279 -22.19 -2.50 -8.59
C ASP A 279 -21.01 -1.70 -8.00
N PRO A 280 -19.77 -1.79 -8.57
CA PRO A 280 -18.64 -0.98 -8.14
C PRO A 280 -18.83 0.53 -8.37
N ASN A 281 -19.85 0.91 -9.15
CA ASN A 281 -20.05 2.26 -9.64
C ASN A 281 -21.20 3.03 -8.97
N VAL A 282 -21.70 2.57 -7.83
CA VAL A 282 -22.72 3.27 -7.02
C VAL A 282 -22.21 4.63 -6.50
N PRO A 283 -23.09 5.60 -6.18
CA PRO A 283 -22.69 6.92 -5.70
C PRO A 283 -21.76 6.91 -4.47
N GLU A 284 -21.92 5.94 -3.57
CA GLU A 284 -21.12 5.78 -2.35
C GLU A 284 -19.66 5.38 -2.62
N SER A 285 -19.40 4.82 -3.81
CA SER A 285 -18.10 4.29 -4.22
C SER A 285 -17.22 5.38 -4.82
N ASN A 286 -15.98 5.49 -4.33
CA ASN A 286 -14.97 6.42 -4.82
C ASN A 286 -15.53 7.84 -5.06
N SER A 287 -15.95 8.49 -3.99
CA SER A 287 -16.78 9.70 -4.05
C SER A 287 -16.36 10.79 -3.08
N LEU A 288 -16.89 11.98 -3.31
CA LEU A 288 -16.94 13.09 -2.38
C LEU A 288 -18.36 13.17 -1.78
N ALA A 289 -18.48 12.99 -0.47
CA ALA A 289 -19.68 13.34 0.27
C ALA A 289 -19.70 14.84 0.57
N VAL A 290 -20.75 15.52 0.12
CA VAL A 290 -21.06 16.91 0.47
C VAL A 290 -22.13 16.90 1.56
N VAL A 291 -21.79 17.41 2.74
CA VAL A 291 -22.65 17.37 3.92
C VAL A 291 -22.98 18.77 4.40
N ASP A 292 -24.26 19.06 4.54
CA ASP A 292 -24.75 20.24 5.23
C ASP A 292 -24.64 20.02 6.74
N VAL A 293 -23.82 20.86 7.38
CA VAL A 293 -23.56 20.88 8.82
C VAL A 293 -23.98 22.21 9.45
N SER A 294 -24.82 23.00 8.77
CA SER A 294 -25.40 24.23 9.33
C SER A 294 -26.18 23.97 10.63
N ASN A 295 -26.79 22.79 10.73
CA ASN A 295 -27.29 22.21 11.98
C ASN A 295 -26.50 20.94 12.35
N PRO A 296 -25.44 21.04 13.17
CA PRO A 296 -24.60 19.89 13.52
C PRO A 296 -25.32 18.79 14.31
N ALA A 297 -26.51 19.06 14.86
CA ALA A 297 -27.33 18.03 15.52
C ALA A 297 -28.13 17.17 14.54
N LYS A 298 -28.29 17.64 13.30
CA LYS A 298 -28.97 16.94 12.20
C LYS A 298 -28.20 17.16 10.89
N PRO A 299 -26.93 16.69 10.81
CA PRO A 299 -26.17 16.77 9.58
C PRO A 299 -26.92 16.07 8.44
N ARG A 300 -26.88 16.64 7.24
CA ARG A 300 -27.63 16.14 6.08
C ARG A 300 -26.72 15.93 4.88
N LEU A 301 -26.77 14.76 4.28
CA LEU A 301 -26.07 14.47 3.04
C LEU A 301 -26.74 15.25 1.90
N GLU A 302 -26.00 16.14 1.23
CA GLU A 302 -26.48 16.89 0.07
C GLU A 302 -26.22 16.15 -1.23
N ALA A 303 -25.03 15.56 -1.36
CA ALA A 303 -24.62 14.85 -2.56
C ALA A 303 -23.52 13.83 -2.26
N LEU A 304 -23.47 12.78 -3.09
CA LEU A 304 -22.32 11.92 -3.28
C LEU A 304 -21.86 12.10 -4.72
N VAL A 305 -20.74 12.80 -4.90
CA VAL A 305 -20.18 13.12 -6.21
C VAL A 305 -19.07 12.13 -6.48
N ARG A 306 -19.24 11.21 -7.43
CA ARG A 306 -18.17 10.28 -7.82
C ARG A 306 -17.00 11.05 -8.42
N THR A 307 -15.77 10.66 -8.07
CA THR A 307 -14.56 11.37 -8.50
C THR A 307 -13.62 10.43 -9.24
N GLY A 308 -12.82 10.98 -10.16
CA GLY A 308 -11.92 10.19 -11.00
C GLY A 308 -12.64 9.27 -11.99
N LEU A 309 -11.93 8.28 -12.50
CA LEU A 309 -12.46 7.36 -13.50
C LEU A 309 -13.31 6.26 -12.84
N PRO A 310 -14.49 5.94 -13.40
CA PRO A 310 -15.28 4.81 -12.94
C PRO A 310 -14.61 3.48 -13.32
N PHE A 311 -14.88 2.44 -12.53
CA PHE A 311 -14.49 1.07 -12.87
C PHE A 311 -15.14 0.63 -14.19
N GLY A 312 -14.37 0.01 -15.10
CA GLY A 312 -14.85 -0.45 -16.40
C GLY A 312 -13.78 -0.39 -17.49
N SER A 313 -14.18 -0.10 -18.73
CA SER A 313 -13.31 -0.15 -19.93
C SER A 313 -12.05 0.73 -19.87
N GLY A 314 -11.98 1.69 -18.95
CA GLY A 314 -10.82 2.56 -18.73
C GLY A 314 -10.17 2.46 -17.34
N SER A 315 -10.70 1.64 -16.43
CA SER A 315 -10.10 1.46 -15.10
C SER A 315 -10.47 0.11 -14.49
N PHE A 316 -9.47 -0.66 -14.05
CA PHE A 316 -9.65 -1.94 -13.35
C PHE A 316 -9.69 -1.79 -11.82
N GLY A 317 -9.63 -0.58 -11.29
CA GLY A 317 -9.69 -0.32 -9.85
C GLY A 317 -10.37 1.01 -9.52
N GLY A 318 -10.43 1.31 -8.22
CA GLY A 318 -11.04 2.54 -7.72
C GLY A 318 -10.17 3.76 -8.01
N SER A 319 -10.76 4.96 -8.06
CA SER A 319 -10.00 6.20 -8.32
C SER A 319 -9.15 6.68 -7.14
N SER A 320 -9.34 6.09 -5.94
CA SER A 320 -8.69 6.46 -4.68
C SER A 320 -8.79 7.96 -4.31
N PRO A 321 -9.99 8.47 -3.94
CA PRO A 321 -10.16 9.84 -3.46
C PRO A 321 -9.48 10.11 -2.10
N SER A 322 -8.25 10.63 -2.10
CA SER A 322 -7.38 10.60 -0.92
C SER A 322 -7.20 11.94 -0.19
N GLY A 323 -7.60 13.05 -0.79
CA GLY A 323 -7.51 14.37 -0.17
C GLY A 323 -8.54 15.34 -0.72
N VAL A 324 -8.85 16.35 0.09
CA VAL A 324 -9.83 17.38 -0.23
C VAL A 324 -9.37 18.75 0.23
N ALA A 325 -9.56 19.76 -0.61
CA ALA A 325 -9.33 21.16 -0.29
C ALA A 325 -10.43 22.03 -0.90
N VAL A 326 -10.63 23.23 -0.34
CA VAL A 326 -11.63 24.19 -0.82
C VAL A 326 -11.00 25.57 -1.00
N ASP A 327 -11.37 26.27 -2.07
CA ASP A 327 -11.00 27.67 -2.29
C ASP A 327 -12.16 28.66 -2.06
N GLY A 328 -13.35 28.13 -1.74
CA GLY A 328 -14.59 28.88 -1.53
C GLY A 328 -15.62 28.62 -2.63
N GLU A 329 -15.21 28.60 -3.90
CA GLU A 329 -16.10 28.33 -5.05
C GLU A 329 -16.02 26.89 -5.54
N SER A 330 -14.86 26.27 -5.33
CA SER A 330 -14.51 24.94 -5.80
C SER A 330 -14.07 24.06 -4.65
N VAL A 331 -14.38 22.77 -4.78
CA VAL A 331 -13.86 21.68 -3.96
C VAL A 331 -12.96 20.84 -4.85
N PHE A 332 -11.70 20.68 -4.45
CA PHE A 332 -10.69 19.91 -5.15
C PHE A 332 -10.55 18.55 -4.47
N VAL A 333 -10.58 17.47 -5.25
CA VAL A 333 -10.44 16.10 -4.76
C VAL A 333 -9.35 15.39 -5.54
N SER A 334 -8.31 14.93 -4.86
CA SER A 334 -7.22 14.15 -5.47
C SER A 334 -7.66 12.71 -5.72
N ASN A 335 -7.38 12.19 -6.91
CA ASN A 335 -7.64 10.80 -7.29
C ASN A 335 -6.30 10.07 -7.44
N GLY A 336 -5.86 9.38 -6.38
CA GLY A 336 -4.53 8.78 -6.28
C GLY A 336 -4.20 7.81 -7.42
N HIS A 337 -5.16 7.02 -7.89
CA HIS A 337 -4.92 6.01 -8.92
C HIS A 337 -5.04 6.52 -10.36
N ASN A 338 -5.59 7.71 -10.56
CA ASN A 338 -5.80 8.29 -11.89
C ASN A 338 -4.87 9.47 -12.19
N ASP A 339 -4.00 9.86 -11.25
CA ASP A 339 -3.09 11.01 -11.35
C ASP A 339 -3.81 12.28 -11.79
N SER A 340 -4.92 12.57 -11.10
CA SER A 340 -5.80 13.70 -11.43
C SER A 340 -6.45 14.33 -10.19
N ILE A 341 -7.02 15.52 -10.38
CA ILE A 341 -7.78 16.26 -9.37
C ILE A 341 -9.16 16.57 -9.95
N THR A 342 -10.21 16.04 -9.33
CA THR A 342 -11.60 16.40 -9.67
C THR A 342 -11.93 17.74 -9.06
N VAL A 343 -12.49 18.67 -9.85
CA VAL A 343 -12.93 19.99 -9.39
C VAL A 343 -14.46 20.02 -9.36
N VAL A 344 -15.03 20.20 -8.17
CA VAL A 344 -16.48 20.25 -7.94
C VAL A 344 -16.90 21.68 -7.59
N ASP A 345 -17.97 22.17 -8.21
CA ASP A 345 -18.60 23.45 -7.88
C ASP A 345 -19.24 23.36 -6.48
N ALA A 346 -18.79 24.18 -5.53
CA ALA A 346 -19.24 24.13 -4.14
C ALA A 346 -20.73 24.51 -3.95
N ARG A 347 -21.32 25.23 -4.91
CA ARG A 347 -22.70 25.70 -4.86
C ARG A 347 -23.68 24.67 -5.43
N THR A 348 -23.31 24.03 -6.52
CA THR A 348 -24.18 23.12 -7.30
C THR A 348 -23.84 21.65 -7.09
N ASN A 349 -22.73 21.34 -6.44
CA ASN A 349 -22.20 19.99 -6.22
C ASN A 349 -21.95 19.22 -7.54
N LYS A 350 -21.74 19.92 -8.65
CA LYS A 350 -21.44 19.32 -9.96
C LYS A 350 -19.96 19.40 -10.27
N ILE A 351 -19.42 18.38 -10.95
CA ILE A 351 -18.06 18.40 -11.47
C ILE A 351 -17.96 19.52 -12.52
N ARG A 352 -17.03 20.45 -12.32
CA ARG A 352 -16.68 21.51 -13.27
C ARG A 352 -15.68 21.00 -14.31
N THR A 353 -14.62 20.35 -13.84
CA THR A 353 -13.52 19.85 -14.67
C THR A 353 -12.69 18.82 -13.89
N THR A 354 -11.73 18.22 -14.58
CA THR A 354 -10.65 17.40 -14.00
C THR A 354 -9.31 17.96 -14.45
N ILE A 355 -8.37 18.08 -13.52
CA ILE A 355 -7.00 18.51 -13.78
C ILE A 355 -6.12 17.27 -13.78
N ASP A 356 -5.57 16.90 -14.93
CA ASP A 356 -4.55 15.85 -15.02
C ASP A 356 -3.21 16.41 -14.53
N ILE A 357 -2.54 15.67 -13.65
CA ILE A 357 -1.21 16.03 -13.11
C ILE A 357 -0.13 15.04 -13.55
N ARG A 358 -0.35 14.42 -14.72
CA ARG A 358 0.52 13.40 -15.31
C ARG A 358 1.85 13.99 -15.77
N ILE A 359 2.88 13.14 -15.83
CA ILE A 359 4.19 13.52 -16.35
C ILE A 359 4.14 13.58 -17.88
N ALA A 360 4.60 14.69 -18.44
CA ALA A 360 4.64 14.91 -19.88
C ALA A 360 5.48 13.83 -20.59
N GLY A 361 4.93 13.23 -21.64
CA GLY A 361 5.53 12.10 -22.37
C GLY A 361 5.37 10.73 -21.69
N LEU A 362 4.74 10.68 -20.50
CA LEU A 362 4.49 9.48 -19.71
C LEU A 362 3.01 9.34 -19.33
N GLU A 363 2.10 9.97 -20.07
CA GLU A 363 0.68 10.09 -19.73
C GLU A 363 -0.06 8.74 -19.73
N SER A 364 0.51 7.71 -20.37
CA SER A 364 -0.01 6.34 -20.34
C SER A 364 0.35 5.58 -19.06
N LEU A 365 1.30 6.08 -18.28
CA LEU A 365 1.70 5.49 -17.00
C LEU A 365 0.97 6.16 -15.84
N ARG A 366 0.87 5.45 -14.72
CA ARG A 366 0.35 5.96 -13.45
C ARG A 366 1.42 5.84 -12.38
N GLY A 367 1.46 6.80 -11.47
CA GLY A 367 2.42 6.82 -10.38
C GLY A 367 2.75 8.19 -9.82
N VAL A 368 2.01 9.26 -10.17
CA VAL A 368 2.15 10.55 -9.47
C VAL A 368 1.55 10.45 -8.06
N LEU A 369 0.41 9.78 -7.94
CA LEU A 369 -0.26 9.42 -6.69
C LEU A 369 -0.53 10.64 -5.79
N PRO A 370 -1.46 11.54 -6.20
CA PRO A 370 -1.82 12.68 -5.37
C PRO A 370 -2.60 12.26 -4.11
N ILE A 371 -2.18 12.76 -2.95
CA ILE A 371 -2.80 12.47 -1.64
C ILE A 371 -3.39 13.75 -1.04
N GLY A 372 -2.69 14.42 -0.14
CA GLY A 372 -3.18 15.61 0.56
C GLY A 372 -3.13 16.86 -0.31
N LEU A 373 -4.07 17.77 -0.06
CA LEU A 373 -4.24 19.02 -0.78
C LEU A 373 -4.29 20.19 0.21
N SER A 374 -3.69 21.34 -0.15
CA SER A 374 -3.86 22.58 0.60
C SER A 374 -3.94 23.79 -0.34
N TYR A 375 -4.85 24.71 -0.06
CA TYR A 375 -5.02 25.93 -0.86
C TYR A 375 -4.22 27.10 -0.28
N TYR A 376 -3.46 27.77 -1.15
CA TYR A 376 -2.73 28.99 -0.87
C TYR A 376 -3.39 30.17 -1.59
N ALA A 377 -4.18 30.92 -0.83
CA ALA A 377 -5.03 31.99 -1.36
C ALA A 377 -4.30 33.14 -2.06
N PRO A 378 -3.13 33.64 -1.58
CA PRO A 378 -2.48 34.81 -2.20
C PRO A 378 -2.16 34.65 -3.69
N GLU A 379 -1.77 33.44 -4.13
CA GLU A 379 -1.44 33.16 -5.53
C GLU A 379 -2.52 32.33 -6.25
N HIS A 380 -3.61 31.98 -5.56
CA HIS A 380 -4.63 31.04 -6.03
C HIS A 380 -4.03 29.69 -6.44
N TRP A 381 -3.17 29.14 -5.57
CA TRP A 381 -2.49 27.88 -5.82
C TRP A 381 -3.02 26.76 -4.96
N LEU A 382 -3.20 25.60 -5.56
CA LEU A 382 -3.39 24.34 -4.86
C LEU A 382 -2.05 23.61 -4.78
N LEU A 383 -1.59 23.33 -3.57
CA LEU A 383 -0.42 22.49 -3.31
C LEU A 383 -0.88 21.05 -3.15
N VAL A 384 -0.22 20.14 -3.84
CA VAL A 384 -0.62 18.73 -3.99
C VAL A 384 0.52 17.85 -3.50
N ALA A 385 0.32 17.03 -2.48
CA ALA A 385 1.30 16.02 -2.11
C ALA A 385 1.28 14.87 -3.12
N GLU A 386 2.35 14.73 -3.91
CA GLU A 386 2.49 13.74 -4.99
C GLU A 386 3.42 12.61 -4.52
N ALA A 387 2.81 11.61 -3.88
CA ALA A 387 3.52 10.60 -3.10
C ALA A 387 4.42 9.70 -3.96
N GLY A 388 3.97 9.37 -5.17
CA GLY A 388 4.66 8.42 -6.03
C GLY A 388 5.90 9.00 -6.70
N ILE A 389 5.98 10.33 -6.83
CA ILE A 389 7.14 11.05 -7.42
C ILE A 389 7.91 11.93 -6.44
N ASN A 390 7.65 11.79 -5.13
CA ASN A 390 8.36 12.51 -4.08
C ASN A 390 8.36 14.03 -4.28
N ALA A 391 7.20 14.61 -4.57
CA ALA A 391 7.07 16.02 -4.90
C ALA A 391 5.83 16.68 -4.31
N ILE A 392 5.84 18.02 -4.31
CA ILE A 392 4.66 18.85 -4.13
C ILE A 392 4.31 19.49 -5.48
N GLY A 393 3.18 19.11 -6.06
CA GLY A 393 2.63 19.71 -7.27
C GLY A 393 2.01 21.06 -6.97
N ILE A 394 2.23 22.04 -7.86
CA ILE A 394 1.65 23.38 -7.75
C ILE A 394 0.66 23.59 -8.89
N VAL A 395 -0.62 23.72 -8.57
CA VAL A 395 -1.71 23.90 -9.54
C VAL A 395 -2.28 25.31 -9.42
N ASP A 396 -2.40 26.04 -10.53
CA ASP A 396 -3.12 27.33 -10.56
C ASP A 396 -4.62 27.05 -10.64
N THR A 397 -5.38 27.50 -9.64
CA THR A 397 -6.83 27.24 -9.56
C THR A 397 -7.67 28.18 -10.41
N ARG A 398 -7.10 29.25 -10.97
CA ARG A 398 -7.80 30.11 -11.95
C ARG A 398 -7.70 29.51 -13.35
N GLN A 399 -6.54 28.92 -13.67
CA GLN A 399 -6.26 28.30 -14.96
C GLN A 399 -6.61 26.81 -14.98
N MET A 400 -6.86 26.19 -13.83
CA MET A 400 -7.14 24.77 -13.65
C MET A 400 -6.07 23.88 -14.30
N ARG A 401 -4.79 24.20 -14.07
CA ARG A 401 -3.66 23.45 -14.61
C ARG A 401 -2.48 23.37 -13.66
N LEU A 402 -1.71 22.30 -13.79
CA LEU A 402 -0.42 22.14 -13.14
C LEU A 402 0.59 23.18 -13.69
N LEU A 403 1.34 23.79 -12.78
CA LEU A 403 2.43 24.73 -13.07
C LEU A 403 3.81 24.07 -12.99
N GLY A 404 3.97 23.09 -12.08
CA GLY A 404 5.22 22.37 -11.88
C GLY A 404 5.27 21.63 -10.56
N HIS A 405 6.43 21.04 -10.26
CA HIS A 405 6.67 20.17 -9.12
C HIS A 405 7.82 20.71 -8.25
N VAL A 406 7.70 20.53 -6.93
CA VAL A 406 8.71 20.92 -5.94
C VAL A 406 9.26 19.67 -5.24
N PRO A 407 10.58 19.47 -5.12
CA PRO A 407 11.15 18.31 -4.44
C PRO A 407 10.68 18.15 -2.99
N ALA A 408 10.23 16.95 -2.63
CA ALA A 408 9.81 16.57 -1.29
C ALA A 408 10.59 15.35 -0.78
N GLY A 409 10.30 14.94 0.47
CA GLY A 409 10.83 13.68 1.00
C GLY A 409 10.17 12.48 0.35
N TRP A 410 10.54 11.27 0.75
CA TRP A 410 9.89 10.06 0.27
C TRP A 410 8.45 9.95 0.78
N PHE A 411 7.52 9.82 -0.17
CA PHE A 411 6.09 9.61 0.07
C PHE A 411 5.44 10.78 0.82
N PRO A 412 5.38 12.00 0.24
CA PRO A 412 4.63 13.12 0.82
C PRO A 412 3.14 12.78 0.93
N THR A 413 2.54 13.02 2.09
CA THR A 413 1.13 12.64 2.37
C THR A 413 0.21 13.83 2.56
N ARG A 414 0.70 14.95 3.11
CA ARG A 414 -0.10 16.15 3.37
C ARG A 414 0.76 17.42 3.35
N THR A 415 0.17 18.51 2.88
CA THR A 415 0.75 19.85 2.93
C THR A 415 -0.12 20.79 3.76
N ALA A 416 0.48 21.81 4.36
CA ALA A 416 -0.20 22.92 4.98
C ALA A 416 0.63 24.20 4.79
N VAL A 417 -0.02 25.36 4.75
CA VAL A 417 0.65 26.65 4.51
C VAL A 417 0.25 27.64 5.58
N TYR A 418 1.22 28.38 6.14
CA TYR A 418 0.99 29.49 7.05
C TYR A 418 1.90 30.67 6.69
N GLY A 419 1.30 31.85 6.49
CA GLY A 419 2.02 32.99 5.96
C GLY A 419 2.61 32.66 4.58
N ASN A 420 3.94 32.70 4.45
CA ASN A 420 4.65 32.31 3.23
C ASN A 420 5.45 31.01 3.39
N THR A 421 5.14 30.17 4.38
CA THR A 421 5.85 28.92 4.63
C THR A 421 4.95 27.72 4.36
N VAL A 422 5.43 26.80 3.53
CA VAL A 422 4.85 25.48 3.29
C VAL A 422 5.46 24.49 4.26
N TYR A 423 4.61 23.64 4.82
CA TYR A 423 4.98 22.45 5.56
C TYR A 423 4.46 21.24 4.81
N ALA A 424 5.32 20.25 4.56
CA ALA A 424 4.95 18.99 3.94
C ALA A 424 5.37 17.83 4.84
N VAL A 425 4.47 16.90 5.12
CA VAL A 425 4.82 15.65 5.81
C VAL A 425 5.14 14.55 4.81
N ASN A 426 6.22 13.82 5.06
CA ASN A 426 6.71 12.73 4.22
C ASN A 426 6.71 11.44 5.05
N ALA A 427 5.88 10.46 4.68
CA ALA A 427 5.63 9.27 5.48
C ALA A 427 6.89 8.40 5.65
N LYS A 428 7.71 8.32 4.59
CA LYS A 428 8.95 7.53 4.54
C LYS A 428 10.21 8.40 4.64
N GLY A 429 10.05 9.72 4.76
CA GLY A 429 11.12 10.67 5.09
C GLY A 429 12.28 10.64 4.09
N ARG A 430 13.41 10.06 4.48
CA ARG A 430 14.62 9.91 3.64
C ARG A 430 14.98 8.44 3.37
N GLY A 431 14.02 7.53 3.58
CA GLY A 431 14.23 6.08 3.55
C GLY A 431 14.93 5.55 4.80
N THR A 432 14.93 4.23 4.96
CA THR A 432 15.57 3.51 6.07
C THR A 432 17.08 3.33 5.89
N GLY A 433 17.59 3.40 4.66
CA GLY A 433 18.97 3.06 4.32
C GLY A 433 19.21 1.53 4.33
N PRO A 434 20.46 1.07 4.24
CA PRO A 434 20.77 -0.35 4.21
C PRO A 434 20.48 -1.03 5.57
N ASN A 435 20.27 -2.35 5.54
CA ASN A 435 19.94 -3.18 6.70
C ASN A 435 21.10 -3.36 7.72
N HIS A 436 22.04 -2.42 7.79
CA HIS A 436 23.16 -2.46 8.73
C HIS A 436 22.68 -2.37 10.20
N GLN A 437 23.01 -3.34 11.05
CA GLN A 437 22.84 -3.20 12.50
C GLN A 437 24.17 -2.83 13.15
N PRO A 438 24.24 -1.78 13.98
CA PRO A 438 25.32 -1.67 14.96
C PRO A 438 25.31 -2.92 15.86
N GLN A 439 26.49 -3.42 16.23
CA GLN A 439 26.61 -4.52 17.18
C GLN A 439 25.81 -4.21 18.46
N GLY A 440 24.88 -5.10 18.83
CA GLY A 440 24.06 -4.98 20.05
C GLY A 440 22.62 -4.47 19.87
N ALA A 441 22.16 -4.18 18.64
CA ALA A 441 20.78 -3.77 18.40
C ALA A 441 19.79 -4.96 18.51
N GLU A 442 18.78 -4.83 19.38
CA GLU A 442 17.84 -5.91 19.73
C GLU A 442 16.83 -6.27 18.62
N ASP A 443 16.58 -5.39 17.64
CA ASP A 443 15.56 -5.60 16.60
C ASP A 443 16.06 -5.32 15.17
N SER A 444 15.86 -6.30 14.29
CA SER A 444 16.30 -6.31 12.89
C SER A 444 15.20 -5.95 11.89
N PHE A 445 13.95 -5.80 12.34
CA PHE A 445 12.82 -5.53 11.47
C PHE A 445 12.89 -4.10 10.90
N GLN A 446 12.82 -3.96 9.57
CA GLN A 446 12.97 -2.67 8.89
C GLN A 446 11.92 -1.64 9.28
N GLY A 447 10.69 -2.09 9.57
CA GLY A 447 9.61 -1.23 10.05
C GLY A 447 10.01 -0.39 11.27
N THR A 448 10.84 -0.91 12.17
CA THR A 448 11.25 -0.20 13.40
C THR A 448 12.25 0.94 13.15
N ARG A 449 12.95 0.91 12.00
CA ARG A 449 13.93 1.92 11.58
C ARG A 449 13.29 3.08 10.81
N ARG A 450 12.05 2.91 10.37
CA ARG A 450 11.31 3.92 9.60
C ARG A 450 11.21 5.23 10.37
N ARG A 451 11.39 6.33 9.65
CA ARG A 451 11.19 7.68 10.16
C ARG A 451 10.60 8.52 9.04
N GLY A 452 9.56 9.28 9.33
CA GLY A 452 9.10 10.31 8.43
C GLY A 452 9.86 11.63 8.59
N SER A 453 9.41 12.66 7.90
CA SER A 453 9.88 14.02 8.10
C SER A 453 8.78 15.06 7.90
N ILE A 454 8.99 16.26 8.46
CA ILE A 454 8.34 17.50 8.05
C ILE A 454 9.36 18.32 7.26
N SER A 455 9.06 18.66 6.01
CA SER A 455 9.80 19.66 5.23
C SER A 455 9.19 21.04 5.47
N ALA A 456 10.01 22.06 5.72
CA ALA A 456 9.58 23.45 5.83
C ALA A 456 10.36 24.34 4.85
N PHE A 457 9.65 25.01 3.96
CA PHE A 457 10.24 25.88 2.92
C PHE A 457 9.32 27.06 2.61
N ALA A 458 9.88 28.13 2.05
CA ALA A 458 9.08 29.25 1.57
C ALA A 458 8.24 28.84 0.36
N VAL A 459 7.03 29.39 0.19
CA VAL A 459 6.26 29.21 -1.05
C VAL A 459 7.15 29.64 -2.23
N PRO A 460 7.41 28.77 -3.21
CA PRO A 460 8.29 29.09 -4.33
C PRO A 460 7.65 30.14 -5.24
N LYS A 461 8.47 30.91 -5.94
CA LYS A 461 7.98 31.80 -7.01
C LYS A 461 7.72 31.01 -8.28
N ALA A 462 6.83 31.53 -9.13
CA ALA A 462 6.43 30.87 -10.38
C ALA A 462 7.63 30.63 -11.33
N ASP A 463 8.62 31.53 -11.34
CA ASP A 463 9.84 31.43 -12.16
C ASP A 463 10.85 30.40 -11.62
N GLU A 464 10.71 29.94 -10.37
CA GLU A 464 11.53 28.86 -9.80
C GLU A 464 11.02 27.47 -10.17
N LEU A 465 9.72 27.34 -10.48
CA LEU A 465 9.05 26.06 -10.72
C LEU A 465 9.68 25.22 -11.85
N PRO A 466 10.13 25.78 -13.00
CA PRO A 466 10.77 24.97 -14.04
C PRO A 466 12.04 24.26 -13.53
N ARG A 467 12.89 24.96 -12.77
CA ARG A 467 14.13 24.40 -12.21
C ARG A 467 13.83 23.34 -11.14
N LEU A 468 12.83 23.58 -10.29
CA LEU A 468 12.41 22.63 -9.25
C LEU A 468 11.78 21.38 -9.87
N THR A 469 10.97 21.55 -10.92
CA THR A 469 10.36 20.45 -11.68
C THR A 469 11.42 19.56 -12.30
N ASP A 470 12.40 20.17 -12.97
CA ASP A 470 13.52 19.47 -13.58
C ASP A 470 14.35 18.67 -12.54
N ALA A 471 14.48 19.17 -11.31
CA ALA A 471 15.06 18.40 -10.21
C ALA A 471 14.21 17.17 -9.83
N VAL A 472 12.89 17.31 -9.73
CA VAL A 472 11.97 16.19 -9.46
C VAL A 472 12.05 15.12 -10.55
N LEU A 473 12.05 15.51 -11.82
CA LEU A 473 12.11 14.58 -12.95
C LEU A 473 13.43 13.78 -12.94
N ARG A 474 14.57 14.44 -12.70
CA ARG A 474 15.87 13.76 -12.56
C ARG A 474 15.93 12.82 -11.37
N ASN A 475 15.42 13.27 -10.22
CA ASN A 475 15.41 12.50 -8.98
C ASN A 475 14.62 11.18 -9.09
N ASN A 476 13.60 11.16 -9.94
CA ASN A 476 12.79 9.97 -10.22
C ASN A 476 13.25 9.20 -11.46
N GLY A 477 14.34 9.61 -12.12
CA GLY A 477 14.85 8.93 -13.30
C GLY A 477 13.97 9.07 -14.54
N PHE A 478 13.13 10.12 -14.63
CA PHE A 478 12.31 10.42 -15.82
C PHE A 478 13.14 11.06 -16.94
N ALA A 479 14.33 10.53 -17.17
CA ALA A 479 15.17 10.79 -18.32
C ALA A 479 15.27 9.49 -19.13
N PRO A 480 14.99 9.50 -20.45
CA PRO A 480 15.17 8.33 -21.30
C PRO A 480 16.58 7.76 -21.15
N ALA A 481 16.72 6.43 -21.01
CA ALA A 481 18.00 5.78 -21.12
C ALA A 481 18.61 6.09 -22.48
N ARG A 482 19.94 6.22 -22.48
CA ARG A 482 20.70 6.44 -23.71
C ARG A 482 20.79 5.18 -24.56
N ASP A 483 20.67 4.02 -23.94
CA ASP A 483 20.81 2.71 -24.57
C ASP A 483 19.47 1.96 -24.53
N ALA A 484 19.13 1.30 -25.63
CA ALA A 484 17.97 0.42 -25.67
C ALA A 484 18.21 -0.83 -24.80
N ALA A 485 17.18 -1.29 -24.10
CA ALA A 485 17.25 -2.54 -23.36
C ALA A 485 17.64 -3.70 -24.30
N PRO A 486 18.56 -4.58 -23.86
CA PRO A 486 18.88 -5.77 -24.63
C PRO A 486 17.62 -6.63 -24.79
N ALA A 487 17.44 -7.20 -25.99
CA ALA A 487 16.32 -8.08 -26.26
C ALA A 487 16.33 -9.28 -25.30
N LEU A 488 15.16 -9.66 -24.78
CA LEU A 488 15.03 -10.87 -23.99
C LEU A 488 15.52 -12.09 -24.80
N PRO A 489 16.27 -13.02 -24.20
CA PRO A 489 16.74 -14.20 -24.90
C PRO A 489 15.58 -14.99 -25.52
N ALA A 490 15.60 -15.15 -26.85
CA ALA A 490 14.50 -15.77 -27.62
C ALA A 490 14.18 -17.23 -27.20
N GLY A 491 15.07 -17.87 -26.44
CA GLY A 491 14.88 -19.23 -25.91
C GLY A 491 14.02 -19.32 -24.65
N ILE A 492 13.69 -18.22 -23.97
CA ILE A 492 12.89 -18.26 -22.74
C ILE A 492 11.42 -18.47 -23.10
N ARG A 493 10.87 -19.63 -22.70
CA ARG A 493 9.47 -20.02 -22.94
C ARG A 493 8.60 -20.00 -21.69
N HIS A 494 9.22 -20.19 -20.53
CA HIS A 494 8.59 -20.35 -19.23
C HIS A 494 9.37 -19.56 -18.19
N VAL A 495 8.65 -18.96 -17.25
CA VAL A 495 9.22 -18.28 -16.08
C VAL A 495 8.58 -18.90 -14.85
N VAL A 496 9.42 -19.32 -13.90
CA VAL A 496 8.98 -19.76 -12.57
C VAL A 496 9.46 -18.69 -11.60
N LEU A 497 8.51 -17.99 -11.00
CA LEU A 497 8.77 -17.00 -9.97
C LEU A 497 8.57 -17.67 -8.60
N ILE A 498 9.60 -17.60 -7.75
CA ILE A 498 9.54 -18.04 -6.36
C ILE A 498 9.78 -16.80 -5.51
N VAL A 499 8.76 -16.41 -4.76
CA VAL A 499 8.81 -15.25 -3.88
C VAL A 499 9.29 -15.71 -2.51
N LYS A 500 10.36 -15.09 -2.02
CA LYS A 500 10.83 -15.26 -0.65
C LYS A 500 10.83 -13.91 0.03
N GLU A 501 10.14 -13.83 1.16
CA GLU A 501 9.91 -12.59 1.87
C GLU A 501 10.69 -12.49 3.20
N ASN A 502 10.60 -11.33 3.85
CA ASN A 502 10.96 -11.00 5.22
C ASN A 502 12.45 -10.79 5.47
N ARG A 503 13.27 -10.86 4.42
CA ARG A 503 14.71 -10.53 4.44
C ARG A 503 15.09 -9.76 3.19
N THR A 504 15.91 -8.72 3.34
CA THR A 504 16.46 -8.00 2.18
C THR A 504 17.55 -8.80 1.49
N PHE A 505 17.79 -8.51 0.22
CA PHE A 505 18.87 -9.10 -0.56
C PHE A 505 20.23 -9.07 0.17
N ASP A 506 20.65 -7.91 0.67
CA ASP A 506 21.96 -7.74 1.32
C ASP A 506 22.12 -8.56 2.60
N GLU A 507 21.02 -8.87 3.28
CA GLU A 507 21.03 -9.69 4.49
C GLU A 507 21.33 -11.16 4.20
N VAL A 508 21.05 -11.62 2.97
CA VAL A 508 21.30 -13.00 2.54
C VAL A 508 22.56 -13.07 1.69
N PHE A 509 22.70 -12.22 0.66
CA PHE A 509 23.72 -12.32 -0.39
C PHE A 509 24.78 -11.22 -0.34
N GLY A 510 24.77 -10.36 0.69
CA GLY A 510 25.73 -9.26 0.78
C GLY A 510 27.19 -9.73 0.77
N ASP A 511 27.50 -10.94 1.23
CA ASP A 511 28.83 -11.55 1.23
C ASP A 511 29.29 -11.98 -0.18
N ILE A 512 28.39 -12.36 -1.08
CA ILE A 512 28.68 -12.55 -2.51
C ILE A 512 29.06 -11.21 -3.15
N ALA A 513 28.34 -10.13 -2.80
CA ALA A 513 28.54 -8.79 -3.35
C ALA A 513 29.70 -8.00 -2.69
N GLY A 514 30.51 -8.64 -1.82
CA GLY A 514 31.62 -7.99 -1.12
C GLY A 514 31.22 -7.08 0.06
N MET A 515 29.94 -7.09 0.44
CA MET A 515 29.34 -6.37 1.57
C MET A 515 29.06 -7.33 2.75
N SER A 516 30.00 -8.19 3.12
CA SER A 516 29.81 -9.25 4.12
C SER A 516 29.31 -8.76 5.48
N ALA A 517 29.54 -7.50 5.84
CA ALA A 517 29.01 -6.88 7.06
C ALA A 517 27.47 -6.77 7.09
N LEU A 518 26.81 -6.78 5.93
CA LEU A 518 25.35 -6.78 5.81
C LEU A 518 24.75 -8.20 5.81
N ALA A 519 25.52 -9.21 5.38
CA ALA A 519 25.05 -10.59 5.15
C ALA A 519 24.87 -11.42 6.42
N ARG A 520 23.94 -10.98 7.28
CA ARG A 520 23.62 -11.64 8.56
C ARG A 520 23.14 -13.08 8.45
N PHE A 521 22.49 -13.41 7.34
CA PHE A 521 22.02 -14.76 7.01
C PHE A 521 22.84 -15.39 5.90
N GLY A 522 24.04 -14.84 5.62
CA GLY A 522 24.98 -15.34 4.63
C GLY A 522 25.72 -16.60 5.08
N MET A 523 26.94 -16.77 4.59
CA MET A 523 27.77 -17.96 4.83
C MET A 523 28.62 -17.88 6.10
N SER A 524 28.70 -16.74 6.76
CA SER A 524 29.50 -16.57 7.98
C SER A 524 28.75 -15.78 9.05
N ALA A 525 27.61 -16.32 9.48
CA ALA A 525 26.77 -15.68 10.49
C ALA A 525 27.20 -16.00 11.93
N THR A 526 26.86 -15.10 12.84
CA THR A 526 26.84 -15.36 14.29
C THR A 526 25.41 -15.63 14.72
N VAL A 527 25.13 -16.83 15.23
CA VAL A 527 23.82 -17.26 15.71
C VAL A 527 23.88 -17.37 17.23
N ALA A 528 23.02 -16.61 17.90
CA ALA A 528 22.87 -16.64 19.35
C ALA A 528 21.48 -17.20 19.72
N PRO A 529 21.34 -17.82 20.90
CA PRO A 529 20.04 -18.27 21.38
C PRO A 529 19.10 -17.09 21.62
N GLU A 530 17.79 -17.29 21.40
CA GLU A 530 16.76 -16.31 21.77
C GLU A 530 16.83 -15.99 23.27
N ARG A 531 16.81 -14.69 23.63
CA ARG A 531 16.87 -14.23 25.02
C ARG A 531 15.51 -14.42 25.74
N ARG A 532 15.10 -15.67 26.02
CA ARG A 532 14.03 -16.03 26.98
C ARG A 532 14.21 -17.48 27.49
N PRO A 533 13.97 -17.78 28.80
CA PRO A 533 14.87 -17.56 29.96
C PRO A 533 16.21 -18.37 29.79
N PRO A 534 17.11 -18.63 30.77
CA PRO A 534 18.53 -18.85 30.47
C PRO A 534 18.74 -20.06 29.56
N SER A 535 19.03 -19.75 28.31
CA SER A 535 19.45 -20.72 27.32
C SER A 535 20.90 -21.11 27.64
N THR A 536 21.13 -22.39 27.92
CA THR A 536 22.47 -22.99 28.01
C THR A 536 23.14 -23.17 26.65
N LEU A 537 22.45 -22.83 25.55
CA LEU A 537 22.99 -22.98 24.20
C LEU A 537 24.12 -21.96 23.94
N PRO A 538 25.23 -22.37 23.34
CA PRO A 538 26.33 -21.48 23.01
C PRO A 538 25.95 -20.52 21.86
N THR A 539 26.62 -19.37 21.81
CA THR A 539 26.65 -18.56 20.58
C THR A 539 27.58 -19.25 19.58
N LEU A 540 27.08 -19.50 18.38
CA LEU A 540 27.83 -20.10 17.28
C LEU A 540 28.28 -19.00 16.33
N THR A 541 29.54 -19.04 15.89
CA THR A 541 30.10 -18.12 14.88
C THR A 541 30.49 -18.90 13.63
N GLY A 542 30.54 -18.21 12.48
CA GLY A 542 30.87 -18.85 11.20
C GLY A 542 29.81 -19.84 10.71
N VAL A 543 28.55 -19.66 11.12
CA VAL A 543 27.45 -20.55 10.72
C VAL A 543 27.02 -20.23 9.29
N HIS A 544 26.93 -21.26 8.46
CA HIS A 544 26.37 -21.15 7.12
C HIS A 544 24.84 -21.18 7.21
N VAL A 545 24.18 -20.01 7.16
CA VAL A 545 22.73 -19.92 7.38
C VAL A 545 21.93 -20.12 6.10
N SER A 546 22.47 -19.70 4.94
CA SER A 546 21.80 -19.83 3.64
C SER A 546 22.61 -20.59 2.58
N PRO A 547 23.23 -21.75 2.91
CA PRO A 547 24.12 -22.47 1.99
C PRO A 547 23.43 -22.87 0.67
N ASN A 548 22.16 -23.27 0.72
CA ASN A 548 21.41 -23.62 -0.50
C ASN A 548 21.18 -22.41 -1.41
N HIS A 549 20.95 -21.22 -0.84
CA HIS A 549 20.74 -20.01 -1.63
C HIS A 549 22.04 -19.59 -2.31
N HIS A 550 23.16 -19.67 -1.58
CA HIS A 550 24.49 -19.39 -2.13
C HIS A 550 24.87 -20.37 -3.24
N GLU A 551 24.57 -21.65 -3.06
CA GLU A 551 24.83 -22.66 -4.09
C GLU A 551 23.99 -22.40 -5.36
N LEU A 552 22.74 -21.94 -5.22
CA LEU A 552 21.93 -21.53 -6.38
C LEU A 552 22.54 -20.30 -7.06
N ALA A 553 22.92 -19.27 -6.30
CA ALA A 553 23.55 -18.07 -6.83
C ALA A 553 24.89 -18.37 -7.53
N ALA A 554 25.66 -19.34 -7.06
CA ALA A 554 26.93 -19.75 -7.67
C ALA A 554 26.74 -20.58 -8.96
N ARG A 555 25.64 -21.34 -9.06
CA ARG A 555 25.35 -22.21 -10.22
C ARG A 555 24.65 -21.50 -11.37
N TYR A 556 23.84 -20.49 -11.07
CA TYR A 556 23.00 -19.80 -12.03
C TYR A 556 23.43 -18.33 -12.19
N ALA A 557 22.80 -17.64 -13.13
CA ALA A 557 22.96 -16.19 -13.21
C ALA A 557 22.44 -15.55 -11.91
N PHE A 558 23.27 -14.69 -11.33
CA PHE A 558 22.96 -13.88 -10.17
C PHE A 558 22.84 -12.43 -10.60
N SER A 559 21.79 -11.75 -10.14
CA SER A 559 21.60 -10.31 -10.34
C SER A 559 21.53 -9.65 -8.99
N ASP A 560 22.41 -8.67 -8.77
CA ASP A 560 22.26 -7.64 -7.76
C ASP A 560 21.57 -6.42 -8.37
N ASN A 561 21.40 -5.35 -7.58
CA ASN A 561 20.82 -4.08 -8.04
C ASN A 561 19.35 -4.17 -8.51
N PHE A 562 18.52 -4.94 -7.80
CA PHE A 562 17.09 -5.03 -8.02
C PHE A 562 16.35 -3.96 -7.21
N TYR A 563 15.67 -3.04 -7.91
CA TYR A 563 15.01 -1.89 -7.30
C TYR A 563 13.57 -2.21 -6.91
N ALA A 564 13.27 -2.12 -5.61
CA ALA A 564 11.92 -2.22 -5.09
C ALA A 564 11.61 -0.99 -4.22
N ASP A 565 10.49 -0.34 -4.46
CA ASP A 565 10.00 0.81 -3.66
C ASP A 565 9.22 0.35 -2.41
N SER A 566 9.58 -0.81 -1.86
CA SER A 566 8.94 -1.45 -0.71
C SER A 566 9.89 -1.52 0.49
N GLU A 567 9.35 -1.33 1.70
CA GLU A 567 10.11 -1.46 2.93
C GLU A 567 9.65 -2.66 3.79
N VAL A 568 8.45 -3.22 3.56
CA VAL A 568 7.90 -4.41 4.23
C VAL A 568 7.10 -5.30 3.26
N SER A 569 6.45 -6.33 3.80
CA SER A 569 5.69 -7.33 3.04
C SER A 569 4.56 -6.74 2.23
N VAL A 570 3.68 -5.98 2.88
CA VAL A 570 2.45 -5.48 2.26
C VAL A 570 2.75 -4.63 1.02
N ASP A 571 3.66 -3.64 1.12
CA ASP A 571 4.04 -2.83 -0.05
C ASP A 571 4.92 -3.61 -1.06
N GLY A 572 5.68 -4.61 -0.61
CA GLY A 572 6.46 -5.52 -1.46
C GLY A 572 5.61 -6.41 -2.36
N HIS A 573 4.56 -7.03 -1.82
CA HIS A 573 3.62 -7.86 -2.58
C HIS A 573 2.81 -7.03 -3.57
N HIS A 574 2.40 -5.82 -3.19
CA HIS A 574 1.78 -4.87 -4.12
C HIS A 574 2.71 -4.57 -5.28
N TRP A 575 3.97 -4.21 -5.00
CA TRP A 575 4.98 -3.94 -6.01
C TRP A 575 5.21 -5.14 -6.94
N LEU A 576 5.29 -6.35 -6.38
CA LEU A 576 5.50 -7.60 -7.12
C LEU A 576 4.44 -7.82 -8.20
N VAL A 577 3.19 -7.47 -7.90
CA VAL A 577 2.07 -7.61 -8.83
C VAL A 577 1.79 -6.34 -9.63
N GLY A 578 2.74 -5.39 -9.66
CA GLY A 578 2.62 -4.16 -10.44
C GLY A 578 1.56 -3.19 -9.92
N SER A 579 1.24 -3.23 -8.62
CA SER A 579 0.36 -2.26 -7.96
C SER A 579 1.21 -1.40 -7.02
N TYR A 580 1.09 -0.07 -7.12
CA TYR A 580 1.77 0.82 -6.19
C TYR A 580 0.80 1.15 -5.03
N PRO A 581 1.18 0.96 -3.76
CA PRO A 581 0.31 1.22 -2.61
C PRO A 581 -0.22 2.65 -2.58
N ASN A 582 -1.53 2.80 -2.35
CA ASN A 582 -2.14 4.12 -2.23
C ASN A 582 -2.13 4.64 -0.78
N ALA A 583 -2.72 5.82 -0.58
CA ALA A 583 -2.80 6.44 0.74
C ALA A 583 -3.51 5.57 1.79
N TRP A 584 -4.52 4.81 1.37
CA TRP A 584 -5.23 3.88 2.24
C TRP A 584 -4.31 2.72 2.67
N THR A 585 -3.69 2.04 1.72
CA THR A 585 -2.78 0.91 2.00
C THR A 585 -1.62 1.35 2.89
N GLU A 586 -0.98 2.49 2.58
CA GLU A 586 0.17 2.98 3.33
C GLU A 586 -0.19 3.48 4.73
N SER A 587 -1.31 4.18 4.91
CA SER A 587 -1.76 4.53 6.27
C SER A 587 -2.23 3.32 7.08
N THR A 588 -2.81 2.32 6.40
CA THR A 588 -3.29 1.08 7.02
C THR A 588 -2.14 0.23 7.50
N LEU A 589 -1.16 -0.04 6.64
CA LEU A 589 -0.05 -0.92 6.98
C LEU A 589 0.78 -0.35 8.14
N MET A 590 0.99 0.97 8.19
CA MET A 590 1.74 1.60 9.29
C MET A 590 1.10 1.35 10.66
N ALA A 591 -0.23 1.44 10.73
CA ALA A 591 -0.96 1.18 11.96
C ALA A 591 -1.14 -0.33 12.24
N ALA A 592 -1.37 -1.14 11.21
CA ALA A 592 -1.58 -2.57 11.33
C ALA A 592 -0.34 -3.32 11.86
N TYR A 593 0.86 -2.98 11.37
CA TYR A 593 2.10 -3.62 11.82
C TYR A 593 2.40 -3.40 13.31
N GLY A 594 1.88 -2.32 13.90
CA GLY A 594 1.97 -2.11 15.35
C GLY A 594 0.71 -2.52 16.12
N GLY A 595 -0.23 -3.25 15.51
CA GLY A 595 -1.44 -3.77 16.16
C GLY A 595 -2.57 -2.76 16.37
N GLU A 596 -2.56 -1.63 15.66
CA GLU A 596 -3.51 -0.52 15.89
C GLU A 596 -4.38 -0.24 14.66
N LYS A 597 -4.68 -1.30 13.91
CA LYS A 597 -5.71 -1.33 12.85
C LYS A 597 -6.13 -2.76 12.57
N GLU A 598 -7.11 -3.24 13.33
CA GLU A 598 -7.45 -4.67 13.37
C GLU A 598 -8.77 -5.03 12.67
N PHE A 599 -8.77 -6.19 12.02
CA PHE A 599 -9.98 -6.91 11.62
C PHE A 599 -10.78 -7.32 12.86
N ARG A 600 -12.12 -7.27 12.77
CA ARG A 600 -13.01 -7.72 13.85
C ARG A 600 -14.21 -8.48 13.28
N LEU A 601 -14.55 -9.61 13.90
CA LEU A 601 -15.77 -10.37 13.64
C LEU A 601 -16.23 -11.04 14.96
N PRO A 602 -17.51 -10.95 15.35
CA PRO A 602 -18.58 -10.17 14.73
C PRO A 602 -18.37 -8.66 14.91
N THR A 603 -18.92 -7.86 13.99
CA THR A 603 -18.89 -6.40 14.08
C THR A 603 -20.07 -5.80 13.34
N SER A 604 -20.55 -4.64 13.78
CA SER A 604 -21.52 -3.80 13.05
C SER A 604 -20.84 -2.72 12.21
N ALA A 605 -19.52 -2.54 12.36
CA ALA A 605 -18.73 -1.54 11.66
C ALA A 605 -18.15 -2.14 10.36
N PRO A 606 -18.75 -1.87 9.18
CA PRO A 606 -18.38 -2.57 7.94
C PRO A 606 -16.92 -2.41 7.54
N GLY A 607 -16.29 -1.28 7.86
CA GLY A 607 -14.88 -1.03 7.55
C GLY A 607 -13.93 -2.01 8.25
N ARG A 608 -14.30 -2.56 9.42
CA ARG A 608 -13.49 -3.56 10.15
C ARG A 608 -13.27 -4.83 9.34
N LEU A 609 -14.19 -5.17 8.44
CA LEU A 609 -14.07 -6.37 7.61
C LEU A 609 -13.02 -6.25 6.50
N LEU A 610 -12.45 -5.05 6.29
CA LEU A 610 -11.40 -4.77 5.31
C LEU A 610 -10.03 -4.53 5.95
N PHE A 611 -9.94 -4.40 7.27
CA PHE A 611 -8.67 -4.08 7.93
C PHE A 611 -7.78 -5.32 7.94
N ALA A 612 -7.05 -5.53 6.84
CA ALA A 612 -6.36 -6.78 6.53
C ALA A 612 -5.12 -7.05 7.41
N GLY A 613 -4.78 -6.17 8.35
CA GLY A 613 -3.60 -6.33 9.17
C GLY A 613 -2.33 -6.30 8.31
N SER A 614 -1.49 -7.34 8.47
CA SER A 614 -0.29 -7.57 7.67
C SER A 614 -0.52 -8.45 6.44
N ASN A 615 -1.77 -8.82 6.13
CA ASN A 615 -2.08 -9.64 4.96
C ASN A 615 -1.87 -8.83 3.68
N SER A 616 -1.33 -9.47 2.63
CA SER A 616 -0.63 -8.76 1.56
C SER A 616 -1.32 -8.76 0.19
N SER A 617 -2.62 -9.08 0.11
CA SER A 617 -3.34 -9.11 -1.19
C SER A 617 -3.87 -7.74 -1.62
N VAL A 618 -3.90 -7.52 -2.94
CA VAL A 618 -4.46 -6.30 -3.56
C VAL A 618 -5.99 -6.37 -3.57
N HIS A 619 -6.64 -5.49 -2.82
CA HIS A 619 -8.09 -5.34 -2.83
C HIS A 619 -8.56 -4.48 -4.01
N PRO A 620 -9.84 -4.57 -4.44
CA PRO A 620 -10.40 -3.73 -5.52
C PRO A 620 -10.16 -2.22 -5.36
N GLU A 621 -10.17 -1.69 -4.14
CA GLU A 621 -9.87 -0.26 -3.86
C GLU A 621 -8.38 0.09 -3.94
N GLU A 622 -7.48 -0.90 -3.95
CA GLU A 622 -6.01 -0.74 -4.00
C GLU A 622 -5.46 -1.02 -5.41
N GLN A 623 -6.34 -1.51 -6.31
CA GLN A 623 -5.99 -1.82 -7.68
C GLN A 623 -5.83 -0.54 -8.51
N LEU A 624 -4.73 -0.44 -9.26
CA LEU A 624 -4.47 0.66 -10.17
C LEU A 624 -5.37 0.65 -11.42
N GLU A 625 -5.41 1.77 -12.13
CA GLU A 625 -6.20 1.96 -13.35
C GLU A 625 -5.99 0.85 -14.41
N ALA A 626 -4.74 0.44 -14.65
CA ALA A 626 -4.42 -0.64 -15.59
C ALA A 626 -4.56 -2.05 -15.00
N GLY A 627 -4.87 -2.16 -13.71
CA GLY A 627 -4.90 -3.40 -12.94
C GLY A 627 -3.52 -3.97 -12.60
N ALA A 628 -3.51 -5.03 -11.80
CA ALA A 628 -2.29 -5.78 -11.45
C ALA A 628 -1.77 -6.63 -12.63
N ILE A 629 -0.57 -7.18 -12.50
CA ILE A 629 0.11 -8.04 -13.48
C ILE A 629 -0.77 -9.18 -14.02
N TRP A 630 -1.68 -9.71 -13.18
CA TRP A 630 -2.64 -10.74 -13.56
C TRP A 630 -3.55 -10.32 -14.72
N HIS A 631 -3.99 -9.07 -14.72
CA HIS A 631 -4.81 -8.49 -15.78
C HIS A 631 -3.99 -8.26 -17.05
N HIS A 632 -2.71 -7.89 -16.91
CA HIS A 632 -1.81 -7.79 -18.05
C HIS A 632 -1.59 -9.16 -18.70
N PHE A 633 -1.35 -10.21 -17.91
CA PHE A 633 -1.22 -11.56 -18.44
C PHE A 633 -2.46 -11.98 -19.24
N GLU A 634 -3.65 -11.77 -18.69
CA GLU A 634 -4.89 -12.07 -19.42
C GLU A 634 -5.04 -11.23 -20.69
N ARG A 635 -4.89 -9.89 -20.62
CA ARG A 635 -5.02 -9.00 -21.78
C ARG A 635 -4.05 -9.34 -22.91
N HIS A 636 -2.88 -9.89 -22.58
CA HIS A 636 -1.86 -10.28 -23.55
C HIS A 636 -1.86 -11.78 -23.89
N GLY A 637 -2.85 -12.56 -23.40
CA GLY A 637 -2.96 -13.99 -23.68
C GLY A 637 -1.78 -14.80 -23.15
N ILE A 638 -1.15 -14.35 -22.06
CA ILE A 638 -0.09 -15.04 -21.33
C ILE A 638 -0.76 -15.90 -20.26
N SER A 639 -0.67 -17.22 -20.43
CA SER A 639 -1.14 -18.17 -19.43
C SER A 639 -0.23 -18.16 -18.20
N PHE A 640 -0.79 -18.28 -17.00
CA PHE A 640 -0.03 -18.41 -15.76
C PHE A 640 -0.73 -19.37 -14.79
N ARG A 641 -0.01 -19.82 -13.77
CA ARG A 641 -0.56 -20.61 -12.67
C ARG A 641 -0.01 -20.07 -11.36
N ASN A 642 -0.91 -19.80 -10.41
CA ASN A 642 -0.57 -19.29 -9.10
C ASN A 642 -0.61 -20.39 -8.02
N TYR A 643 0.39 -20.37 -7.14
CA TYR A 643 0.56 -21.27 -6.01
C TYR A 643 0.73 -20.46 -4.71
N GLY A 644 -0.23 -19.58 -4.41
CA GLY A 644 -0.35 -18.90 -3.11
C GLY A 644 -0.06 -17.39 -3.11
N GLU A 645 0.42 -16.79 -4.20
CA GLU A 645 0.63 -15.33 -4.28
C GLU A 645 -0.69 -14.58 -4.42
N GLY A 646 -0.86 -13.46 -3.68
CA GLY A 646 -2.09 -12.65 -3.68
C GLY A 646 -3.32 -13.37 -3.12
N PHE A 647 -3.10 -14.26 -2.14
CA PHE A 647 -4.13 -15.14 -1.58
C PHE A 647 -4.44 -14.90 -0.09
N GLU A 648 -3.78 -13.93 0.55
CA GLU A 648 -4.01 -13.50 1.93
C GLU A 648 -4.94 -12.27 2.01
N LEU A 649 -6.23 -12.48 2.28
CA LEU A 649 -7.27 -11.43 2.32
C LEU A 649 -7.62 -11.03 3.76
N ALA A 650 -8.37 -9.94 3.93
CA ALA A 650 -8.82 -9.50 5.26
C ALA A 650 -9.64 -10.57 5.99
N GLY A 651 -9.24 -10.89 7.22
CA GLY A 651 -9.89 -11.90 8.07
C GLY A 651 -9.63 -13.34 7.66
N VAL A 652 -8.61 -13.62 6.82
CA VAL A 652 -8.20 -15.00 6.54
C VAL A 652 -7.66 -15.66 7.79
N GLU A 653 -8.10 -16.88 8.06
CA GLU A 653 -7.58 -17.75 9.11
C GLU A 653 -6.61 -18.77 8.51
N GLU A 654 -5.51 -19.01 9.24
CA GLU A 654 -4.38 -19.85 8.81
C GLU A 654 -3.93 -20.82 9.91
N GLY A 655 -4.90 -21.50 10.52
CA GLY A 655 -4.70 -22.45 11.60
C GLY A 655 -4.31 -23.88 11.17
N PRO A 656 -4.07 -24.77 12.13
CA PRO A 656 -3.90 -26.20 11.88
C PRO A 656 -5.15 -26.83 11.23
N GLY A 657 -4.96 -27.85 10.38
CA GLY A 657 -6.08 -28.63 9.81
C GLY A 657 -6.73 -28.03 8.56
N GLU A 658 -6.23 -26.91 8.04
CA GLU A 658 -6.86 -26.16 6.95
C GLU A 658 -6.48 -26.61 5.54
N LYS A 659 -5.82 -27.77 5.42
CA LYS A 659 -5.55 -28.40 4.12
C LYS A 659 -6.84 -28.57 3.30
N PRO A 660 -6.76 -28.56 1.96
CA PRO A 660 -5.53 -28.46 1.15
C PRO A 660 -5.05 -27.02 0.90
N THR A 661 -5.92 -26.01 0.97
CA THR A 661 -5.60 -24.61 0.66
C THR A 661 -4.87 -23.86 1.78
N GLY A 662 -4.93 -24.37 3.01
CA GLY A 662 -4.29 -23.77 4.17
C GLY A 662 -4.91 -22.46 4.63
N ALA A 663 -6.14 -22.14 4.20
CA ALA A 663 -6.81 -20.89 4.52
C ALA A 663 -8.31 -21.07 4.74
N ARG A 664 -8.89 -20.25 5.61
CA ARG A 664 -10.36 -20.14 5.76
C ARG A 664 -10.80 -18.68 5.71
N TYR A 665 -11.76 -18.38 4.84
CA TYR A 665 -12.28 -17.03 4.64
C TYR A 665 -13.65 -16.87 5.28
N VAL A 666 -13.81 -15.81 6.09
CA VAL A 666 -15.05 -15.51 6.82
C VAL A 666 -15.80 -14.29 6.26
N THR A 667 -15.32 -13.73 5.16
CA THR A 667 -15.90 -12.57 4.47
C THR A 667 -16.07 -12.83 2.98
N ASN A 668 -16.77 -11.91 2.30
CA ASN A 668 -16.94 -11.92 0.85
C ASN A 668 -15.86 -11.09 0.09
N VAL A 669 -14.71 -10.81 0.71
CA VAL A 669 -13.61 -10.10 0.05
C VAL A 669 -13.13 -10.93 -1.16
N PRO A 670 -13.05 -10.35 -2.37
CA PRO A 670 -12.72 -11.08 -3.58
C PRO A 670 -11.21 -11.16 -3.81
N MET A 671 -10.82 -12.04 -4.74
CA MET A 671 -9.54 -11.94 -5.44
C MET A 671 -9.73 -11.26 -6.80
N PRO A 672 -8.69 -10.72 -7.44
CA PRO A 672 -8.74 -10.41 -8.87
C PRO A 672 -9.17 -11.63 -9.70
N ASP A 673 -10.11 -11.46 -10.64
CA ASP A 673 -10.69 -12.58 -11.39
C ASP A 673 -9.66 -13.42 -12.18
N PRO A 674 -8.68 -12.81 -12.88
CA PRO A 674 -7.62 -13.59 -13.52
C PRO A 674 -6.84 -14.42 -12.50
N LEU A 675 -6.54 -13.88 -11.32
CA LEU A 675 -5.83 -14.60 -10.27
C LEU A 675 -6.70 -15.73 -9.69
N TYR A 676 -7.98 -15.46 -9.43
CA TYR A 676 -8.95 -16.41 -8.91
C TYR A 676 -9.03 -17.69 -9.76
N ARG A 677 -9.18 -17.54 -11.09
CA ARG A 677 -9.27 -18.67 -12.04
C ARG A 677 -7.97 -19.45 -12.15
N ASN A 678 -6.83 -18.76 -12.01
CA ASN A 678 -5.51 -19.35 -12.21
C ASN A 678 -4.81 -19.77 -10.90
N THR A 679 -5.46 -19.73 -9.73
CA THR A 679 -4.88 -20.17 -8.45
C THR A 679 -5.18 -21.62 -8.09
N SER A 680 -4.20 -22.33 -7.53
CA SER A 680 -4.39 -23.72 -7.08
C SER A 680 -5.41 -23.85 -5.95
N ARG A 681 -6.19 -24.92 -6.03
CA ARG A 681 -7.14 -25.35 -5.00
C ARG A 681 -6.57 -26.47 -4.14
N GLU A 682 -5.40 -26.98 -4.50
CA GLU A 682 -4.73 -28.12 -3.86
C GLU A 682 -3.41 -27.71 -3.20
N TYR A 683 -2.91 -26.51 -3.49
CA TYR A 683 -1.68 -25.97 -2.90
C TYR A 683 -2.00 -25.06 -1.72
N PRO A 684 -1.31 -25.22 -0.58
CA PRO A 684 -1.53 -24.36 0.58
C PRO A 684 -0.74 -23.06 0.52
N GLN A 685 -1.36 -21.97 0.96
CA GLN A 685 -0.72 -20.65 1.03
C GLN A 685 0.28 -20.50 2.20
N PHE A 686 0.44 -19.27 2.71
CA PHE A 686 1.43 -18.89 3.73
C PHE A 686 1.37 -19.75 5.01
N ASN A 687 0.18 -20.17 5.47
CA ASN A 687 -0.05 -20.99 6.67
C ASN A 687 1.12 -21.87 7.15
N THR A 688 1.84 -21.38 8.15
CA THR A 688 3.08 -22.00 8.66
C THR A 688 2.85 -23.30 9.46
N ASN A 689 1.58 -23.68 9.73
CA ASN A 689 1.24 -24.98 10.32
C ASN A 689 1.35 -26.14 9.31
N ILE A 690 1.46 -25.82 8.03
CA ILE A 690 1.61 -26.82 6.97
C ILE A 690 3.11 -26.98 6.64
N PRO A 691 3.66 -28.21 6.62
CA PRO A 691 5.07 -28.41 6.28
C PRO A 691 5.39 -28.11 4.81
N ASP A 692 6.59 -27.61 4.54
CA ASP A 692 7.08 -27.36 3.18
C ASP A 692 7.13 -28.64 2.33
N GLN A 693 7.39 -29.79 2.96
CA GLN A 693 7.32 -31.08 2.28
C GLN A 693 5.92 -31.34 1.67
N TYR A 694 4.85 -30.94 2.35
CA TYR A 694 3.50 -31.05 1.82
C TYR A 694 3.28 -30.09 0.64
N ARG A 695 3.73 -28.83 0.75
CA ARG A 695 3.68 -27.85 -0.35
C ARG A 695 4.36 -28.38 -1.61
N VAL A 696 5.59 -28.86 -1.47
CA VAL A 696 6.38 -29.41 -2.58
C VAL A 696 5.67 -30.63 -3.18
N SER A 697 5.14 -31.52 -2.36
CA SER A 697 4.40 -32.69 -2.84
C SER A 697 3.13 -32.30 -3.62
N GLN A 698 2.37 -31.30 -3.17
CA GLN A 698 1.18 -30.81 -3.90
C GLN A 698 1.57 -30.12 -5.21
N PHE A 699 2.61 -29.29 -5.20
CA PHE A 699 3.13 -28.64 -6.41
C PHE A 699 3.57 -29.68 -7.45
N ILE A 700 4.39 -30.65 -7.06
CA ILE A 700 4.88 -31.72 -7.96
C ILE A 700 3.70 -32.51 -8.51
N ALA A 701 2.77 -32.96 -7.66
CA ALA A 701 1.62 -33.75 -8.09
C ALA A 701 0.74 -32.99 -9.10
N GLU A 702 0.47 -31.70 -8.87
CA GLU A 702 -0.31 -30.89 -9.80
C GLU A 702 0.43 -30.68 -11.13
N VAL A 703 1.74 -30.39 -11.07
CA VAL A 703 2.58 -30.19 -12.27
C VAL A 703 2.66 -31.47 -13.11
N GLU A 704 2.90 -32.61 -12.47
CA GLU A 704 2.91 -33.92 -13.13
C GLU A 704 1.58 -34.22 -13.78
N ARG A 705 0.47 -34.03 -13.04
CA ARG A 705 -0.89 -34.28 -13.54
C ARG A 705 -1.22 -33.40 -14.75
N LYS A 706 -1.00 -32.08 -14.67
CA LYS A 706 -1.43 -31.13 -15.70
C LYS A 706 -0.50 -31.10 -16.91
N TYR A 707 0.78 -30.91 -16.66
CA TYR A 707 1.73 -30.54 -17.72
C TYR A 707 2.54 -31.72 -18.24
N VAL A 708 2.87 -32.69 -17.39
CA VAL A 708 3.68 -33.86 -17.81
C VAL A 708 2.79 -34.97 -18.38
N ALA A 709 1.76 -35.38 -17.63
CA ALA A 709 0.85 -36.45 -18.04
C ALA A 709 -0.36 -35.94 -18.82
N GLY A 710 -0.98 -34.83 -18.39
CA GLY A 710 -2.18 -34.26 -19.00
C GLY A 710 -1.94 -33.55 -20.34
N GLY A 711 -0.68 -33.20 -20.65
CA GLY A 711 -0.32 -32.54 -21.90
C GLY A 711 -0.83 -31.10 -22.04
N GLU A 712 -1.32 -30.49 -20.96
CA GLU A 712 -1.66 -29.07 -20.96
C GLU A 712 -0.39 -28.27 -21.28
N PRO A 713 -0.47 -27.25 -22.16
CA PRO A 713 0.69 -26.41 -22.41
C PRO A 713 1.06 -25.69 -21.10
N ALA A 714 2.26 -25.93 -20.60
CA ALA A 714 2.83 -25.16 -19.50
C ALA A 714 2.75 -23.66 -19.81
N SER A 715 2.56 -22.82 -18.80
CA SER A 715 2.35 -21.38 -18.92
C SER A 715 3.33 -20.72 -19.91
N ARG A 716 2.86 -20.29 -21.10
CA ARG A 716 3.68 -19.71 -22.16
C ARG A 716 3.59 -18.19 -22.18
N SER A 717 4.73 -17.53 -22.36
CA SER A 717 4.77 -16.19 -22.98
C SER A 717 4.61 -16.36 -24.50
N ARG A 718 3.64 -15.67 -25.11
CA ARG A 718 3.57 -15.58 -26.58
C ARG A 718 4.51 -14.45 -27.03
N SER A 719 5.65 -14.79 -27.62
CA SER A 719 6.39 -13.82 -28.43
C SER A 719 5.71 -13.74 -29.81
N SER A 720 5.11 -12.58 -30.11
CA SER A 720 4.57 -12.33 -31.45
C SER A 720 5.71 -11.83 -32.35
N SER A 721 6.29 -12.74 -33.14
CA SER A 721 6.98 -12.37 -34.37
C SER A 721 6.30 -13.08 -35.54
N SER A 722 5.26 -12.46 -36.07
CA SER A 722 4.65 -12.87 -37.34
C SER A 722 5.45 -12.25 -38.48
N SER A 723 6.41 -13.00 -39.04
CA SER A 723 6.85 -12.77 -40.41
C SER A 723 6.55 -14.03 -41.23
N THR A 724 5.68 -13.86 -42.20
CA THR A 724 5.16 -14.90 -43.07
C THR A 724 6.25 -15.32 -44.05
N CYS A 725 6.87 -16.48 -43.87
CA CYS A 725 7.74 -17.05 -44.89
C CYS A 725 6.92 -17.95 -45.84
N ARG A 726 6.77 -17.48 -47.08
CA ARG A 726 6.12 -18.21 -48.18
C ARG A 726 6.86 -19.52 -48.46
N ARG A 727 6.10 -20.60 -48.61
CA ARG A 727 6.55 -21.88 -49.17
C ARG A 727 6.98 -21.69 -50.63
N THR A 728 8.24 -22.03 -50.94
CA THR A 728 8.64 -22.49 -52.27
C THR A 728 9.02 -23.96 -52.18
N THR A 729 8.37 -24.73 -53.03
CA THR A 729 8.46 -26.18 -53.22
C THR A 729 9.78 -26.59 -53.86
N GLU A 730 10.46 -27.59 -53.30
CA GLU A 730 11.30 -28.49 -54.08
C GLU A 730 11.32 -29.90 -53.45
N ARG A 731 11.08 -30.90 -54.31
CA ARG A 731 10.94 -32.32 -53.97
C ARG A 731 12.32 -32.96 -53.86
N GLY A 732 12.64 -33.53 -52.71
CA GLY A 732 13.82 -34.38 -52.49
C GLY A 732 13.47 -35.58 -51.61
N ARG A 733 13.79 -36.79 -52.10
CA ARG A 733 13.42 -38.12 -51.58
C ARG A 733 13.67 -38.35 -50.09
N ALA A 734 12.69 -38.94 -49.42
CA ALA A 734 12.78 -39.45 -48.06
C ALA A 734 13.55 -40.78 -47.98
N ARG A 735 14.50 -40.85 -47.03
CA ARG A 735 14.91 -42.07 -46.31
C ARG A 735 14.88 -41.75 -44.81
N PRO A 736 14.51 -42.71 -43.95
CA PRO A 736 14.23 -42.44 -42.54
C PRO A 736 15.55 -42.36 -41.77
N MET A 737 15.86 -41.21 -41.19
CA MET A 737 16.83 -41.09 -40.11
C MET A 737 16.08 -40.71 -38.84
N GLY A 738 16.19 -41.58 -37.84
CA GLY A 738 15.57 -41.40 -36.54
C GLY A 738 16.05 -40.11 -35.89
N ILE A 739 15.09 -39.27 -35.51
CA ILE A 739 15.34 -38.16 -34.60
C ILE A 739 15.06 -38.72 -33.21
N LEU A 740 16.16 -39.01 -32.52
CA LEU A 740 16.22 -39.18 -31.09
C LEU A 740 15.66 -37.90 -30.44
N MET A 741 14.44 -37.94 -29.94
CA MET A 741 13.96 -36.90 -29.03
C MET A 741 14.82 -36.98 -27.77
N PRO A 742 15.48 -35.89 -27.33
CA PRO A 742 16.08 -35.88 -26.02
C PRO A 742 14.92 -35.98 -25.02
N ARG A 743 14.92 -37.06 -24.23
CA ARG A 743 14.18 -37.12 -22.98
C ARG A 743 14.50 -35.83 -22.21
N LEU A 744 13.50 -34.98 -22.02
CA LEU A 744 13.53 -33.91 -21.03
C LEU A 744 13.58 -34.56 -19.65
N THR A 745 14.78 -35.00 -19.26
CA THR A 745 15.10 -35.25 -17.86
C THR A 745 15.17 -33.87 -17.20
N TRP A 746 14.07 -33.47 -16.58
CA TRP A 746 14.14 -32.53 -15.46
C TRP A 746 15.25 -33.03 -14.54
N PRO A 747 16.27 -32.22 -14.18
CA PRO A 747 17.20 -32.67 -13.17
C PRO A 747 16.42 -32.80 -11.87
N THR A 748 16.25 -34.05 -11.42
CA THR A 748 15.86 -34.47 -10.06
C THR A 748 16.65 -33.75 -8.96
N THR A 749 17.71 -33.04 -9.33
CA THR A 749 18.57 -32.20 -8.50
C THR A 749 17.92 -30.88 -8.05
N ILE A 750 16.97 -30.28 -8.78
CA ILE A 750 16.24 -29.11 -8.24
C ILE A 750 15.22 -29.56 -7.17
N MET A 751 14.64 -30.74 -7.34
CA MET A 751 13.53 -31.23 -6.52
C MET A 751 13.96 -31.92 -5.22
N ARG A 752 15.17 -32.47 -5.12
CA ARG A 752 15.71 -33.00 -3.85
C ARG A 752 16.14 -31.91 -2.85
N TRP A 753 16.32 -30.67 -3.30
CA TRP A 753 16.87 -29.59 -2.47
C TRP A 753 15.81 -28.68 -1.85
N ALA A 754 14.59 -28.64 -2.40
CA ALA A 754 13.46 -27.92 -1.78
C ALA A 754 13.04 -28.56 -0.44
N ALA A 755 13.40 -29.82 -0.19
CA ALA A 755 13.10 -30.52 1.07
C ALA A 755 14.15 -30.31 2.18
N SER A 756 15.33 -29.74 1.90
CA SER A 756 16.43 -29.65 2.88
C SER A 756 16.56 -28.30 3.59
N SER A 757 15.69 -27.32 3.29
CA SER A 757 15.65 -26.02 3.99
C SER A 757 14.63 -26.03 5.14
N SER A 758 14.77 -26.94 6.11
CA SER A 758 13.89 -27.00 7.29
C SER A 758 14.64 -26.57 8.55
N THR A 759 14.28 -25.43 9.14
CA THR A 759 14.48 -25.18 10.57
C THR A 759 13.33 -25.84 11.34
N CYS A 760 13.63 -26.94 12.02
CA CYS A 760 12.69 -27.69 12.83
C CYS A 760 12.50 -26.97 14.19
N ARG A 761 11.31 -26.45 14.48
CA ARG A 761 10.86 -26.20 15.86
C ARG A 761 9.98 -27.38 16.29
N THR A 762 10.50 -28.18 17.22
CA THR A 762 9.76 -29.28 17.84
C THR A 762 8.77 -28.72 18.85
N ASN A 763 7.48 -28.98 18.63
CA ASN A 763 6.42 -28.67 19.58
C ASN A 763 6.42 -29.73 20.70
N ARG A 764 6.31 -29.28 21.95
CA ARG A 764 6.39 -30.10 23.17
C ARG A 764 5.25 -31.12 23.22
N GLY A 765 5.61 -32.40 23.18
CA GLY A 765 4.78 -33.52 23.63
C GLY A 765 5.67 -34.47 24.42
N GLY A 766 5.43 -34.60 25.71
CA GLY A 766 6.24 -35.42 26.61
C GLY A 766 6.15 -36.91 26.26
N ALA A 767 7.29 -37.52 25.97
CA ALA A 767 7.46 -38.97 26.01
C ALA A 767 8.85 -39.26 26.60
N ARG A 768 8.85 -39.86 27.80
CA ARG A 768 10.06 -40.41 28.44
C ARG A 768 10.56 -41.56 27.57
N TRP A 769 11.82 -41.48 27.15
CA TRP A 769 12.56 -42.63 26.60
C TRP A 769 13.50 -43.18 27.68
N LEU A 770 13.26 -44.44 28.04
CA LEU A 770 14.20 -45.28 28.78
C LEU A 770 15.27 -45.81 27.80
N SER A 771 16.48 -45.88 28.32
CA SER A 771 17.71 -46.32 27.66
C SER A 771 17.69 -47.79 27.22
N SER A 772 18.11 -48.04 25.98
CA SER A 772 19.13 -49.04 25.58
C SER A 772 19.40 -48.93 24.08
#